data_AF-A0A369HF30-F1
#
_entry.id   AF-A0A369HF30-F1
#
_cell.length_a   1.000
_cell.length_b   1.000
_cell.length_c   1.000
_cell.angle_alpha   90.00
_cell.angle_beta   90.00
_cell.angle_gamma   90.00
#
_symmetry.space_group_name_H-M   'P 1'
#
loop_
_entity.id
_entity.type
_entity.pdbx_description
1 polymer ?
#
loop_
_entity_poly.entity_id
_entity_poly.type
_entity_poly.pdbx_seq_one_letter_code
_entity_poly.pdbx_strand_id
1 'polypeptide(L)'
;MEVSTGLIPELSTSASSCAVPRTSPQRLSQSASPDPSRPDPRTVLYLAYGSNMAAATFLGMRGIRPLSQVTVSVPDLRLTFGLRGVPYWEPCFANVDFRGLPEKDYGQASGEWDGRLMGVVYEVTLSDFGVIMRTEGAGASYREITVPCFPIKSGSGPQDDVRPFQARTLHAPQQANDKGVSKHAGAQPSSRYLKLLRDGAREHGLPGSYQSYLRSLQPYTITHWRQRLGRFLLLLIWSPMLLVFIKLTGFLVDDTGKLPAGLATLLSMWLNLMWLSYEFIFKPIFGDGERTEAANDDDMEASYRRELHHRRPQSRRRMFRVPPLLRFYHKMPASLLGGHTRKHKVTIVGSGNWGSTIAKIVAENTRTHNDIFEEAVQMWVFEENVLIPPDSKHYQASFPEQPQKLTSVINSFHENVKYLPGITLPPNLVANPSIVEAVRDSTILIFNLPHQFIGNVCDQIRGHILPFARGISCIKGVNVSDDAVSLFSEWIGDGLNIYVGALSGANIANEIAAEKWSETTIAYDPPPMDSRAPSPRSGSPLPGPGIVLTEAPANHHRDARGRTSKTKLTPLPAQYPPLDHECFRLLFHRPYFHVQMVSDVAGVSLGGALKNIVALAAGFVDGRGWGDNAKAAIMRIGLMEMVKFGKEFFGETVQSSTFTETSAGVADLITSCSGGRNFRCARKAVDKGISVDEVEKQDLNGQKLQGTTTAYEVNSFLLRRGLEKEYPLFTAVNDILRGKKQVDDIPQLVAVVDED
;
A
#
# COMPACT_ATOMS: atom_id res chain seq x y z
N MET A 1 -57.64 35.48 -7.50
CA MET A 1 -58.27 34.16 -7.23
C MET A 1 -57.31 33.08 -7.67
N GLU A 2 -56.98 32.19 -6.74
CA GLU A 2 -56.80 30.74 -6.92
C GLU A 2 -56.07 30.11 -8.13
N VAL A 3 -55.05 29.30 -7.75
CA VAL A 3 -54.84 27.88 -8.14
C VAL A 3 -54.06 27.53 -9.42
N SER A 4 -52.81 27.10 -9.16
CA SER A 4 -52.14 25.85 -9.62
C SER A 4 -52.11 25.43 -11.09
N THR A 5 -50.91 25.17 -11.63
CA THR A 5 -50.40 23.80 -11.92
C THR A 5 -48.99 23.83 -12.54
N GLY A 6 -48.18 22.76 -12.37
CA GLY A 6 -47.00 22.48 -13.20
C GLY A 6 -45.63 22.43 -12.49
N LEU A 7 -45.29 21.27 -11.92
CA LEU A 7 -43.94 20.91 -11.45
C LEU A 7 -43.26 19.98 -12.47
N ILE A 8 -42.07 20.31 -12.98
CA ILE A 8 -41.05 19.34 -13.41
C ILE A 8 -39.66 19.92 -13.05
N PRO A 9 -38.87 19.29 -12.17
CA PRO A 9 -37.47 19.68 -11.91
C PRO A 9 -36.48 18.99 -12.86
N GLU A 10 -35.31 19.60 -13.01
CA GLU A 10 -34.21 19.17 -13.87
C GLU A 10 -33.63 17.79 -13.50
N LEU A 11 -33.31 16.96 -14.49
CA LEU A 11 -32.48 15.76 -14.28
C LEU A 11 -31.01 16.16 -14.13
N SER A 12 -30.49 16.09 -12.91
CA SER A 12 -29.03 16.08 -12.66
C SER A 12 -28.55 14.65 -12.38
N THR A 13 -28.15 13.94 -13.43
CA THR A 13 -27.58 12.59 -13.34
C THR A 13 -26.07 12.61 -13.09
N SER A 14 -25.66 12.57 -11.82
CA SER A 14 -24.29 12.20 -11.43
C SER A 14 -24.28 10.88 -10.66
N ALA A 15 -24.21 9.78 -11.41
CA ALA A 15 -24.19 8.42 -10.85
C ALA A 15 -22.80 8.09 -10.27
N SER A 16 -22.56 8.50 -9.03
CA SER A 16 -21.40 8.05 -8.23
C SER A 16 -21.58 6.61 -7.77
N SER A 17 -20.47 5.90 -7.58
CA SER A 17 -20.39 4.49 -7.21
C SER A 17 -21.22 4.13 -5.96
N CYS A 18 -22.14 3.17 -6.12
CA CYS A 18 -22.86 2.39 -5.09
C CYS A 18 -22.76 2.91 -3.64
N ALA A 19 -23.34 4.08 -3.38
CA ALA A 19 -23.47 4.61 -2.03
C ALA A 19 -24.61 3.89 -1.31
N VAL A 20 -24.35 3.32 -0.13
CA VAL A 20 -25.41 2.79 0.76
C VAL A 20 -26.42 3.92 1.01
N PRO A 21 -27.72 3.73 0.70
CA PRO A 21 -28.73 4.77 0.83
C PRO A 21 -28.79 5.37 2.24
N ARG A 22 -29.13 6.65 2.37
CA ARG A 22 -29.42 7.23 3.69
C ARG A 22 -30.73 6.66 4.25
N THR A 23 -30.75 6.30 5.53
CA THR A 23 -31.96 5.81 6.20
C THR A 23 -33.07 6.88 6.15
N SER A 24 -34.28 6.47 5.74
CA SER A 24 -35.37 7.42 5.48
C SER A 24 -35.92 8.04 6.78
N PRO A 25 -36.37 9.31 6.76
CA PRO A 25 -36.98 9.94 7.94
C PRO A 25 -38.19 9.17 8.49
N GLN A 26 -38.96 8.50 7.63
CA GLN A 26 -40.06 7.63 8.03
C GLN A 26 -39.58 6.40 8.79
N ARG A 27 -38.44 5.81 8.41
CA ARG A 27 -37.88 4.63 9.09
C ARG A 27 -37.34 4.97 10.47
N LEU A 28 -36.73 6.16 10.61
CA LEU A 28 -36.22 6.68 11.88
C LEU A 28 -37.37 7.04 12.84
N SER A 29 -38.44 7.68 12.35
CA SER A 29 -39.60 8.02 13.20
C SER A 29 -40.38 6.78 13.64
N GLN A 30 -40.46 5.74 12.81
CA GLN A 30 -41.03 4.43 13.21
C GLN A 30 -40.27 3.78 14.38
N SER A 31 -38.95 3.96 14.48
CA SER A 31 -38.15 3.50 15.62
C SER A 31 -38.19 4.43 16.84
N ALA A 32 -38.89 5.56 16.80
CA ALA A 32 -39.02 6.47 17.94
C ALA A 32 -40.22 6.14 18.86
N SER A 33 -41.17 5.30 18.42
CA SER A 33 -42.36 4.92 19.20
C SER A 33 -42.68 3.43 19.03
N PRO A 34 -42.61 2.61 20.09
CA PRO A 34 -43.02 1.21 20.04
C PRO A 34 -44.55 1.11 19.98
N ASP A 35 -45.09 0.82 18.80
CA ASP A 35 -46.50 0.51 18.57
C ASP A 35 -46.69 -1.01 18.62
N PRO A 36 -47.26 -1.59 19.71
CA PRO A 36 -47.39 -3.04 19.88
C PRO A 36 -48.45 -3.68 18.96
N SER A 37 -49.17 -2.88 18.16
CA SER A 37 -50.16 -3.39 17.19
C SER A 37 -49.58 -3.74 15.81
N ARG A 38 -48.30 -3.42 15.56
CA ARG A 38 -47.65 -3.60 14.25
C ARG A 38 -46.91 -4.94 14.15
N PRO A 39 -46.86 -5.57 12.96
CA PRO A 39 -46.07 -6.77 12.73
C PRO A 39 -44.57 -6.49 12.92
N ASP A 40 -43.86 -7.49 13.43
CA ASP A 40 -42.43 -7.43 13.77
C ASP A 40 -41.59 -6.94 12.58
N PRO A 41 -40.67 -5.97 12.75
CA PRO A 41 -39.94 -5.39 11.62
C PRO A 41 -38.95 -6.41 11.02
N ARG A 42 -39.01 -6.57 9.70
CA ARG A 42 -38.10 -7.44 8.93
C ARG A 42 -36.63 -6.97 8.94
N THR A 43 -36.36 -5.77 9.48
CA THR A 43 -35.05 -5.12 9.51
C THR A 43 -34.71 -4.60 10.91
N VAL A 44 -33.42 -4.62 11.25
CA VAL A 44 -32.86 -4.11 12.50
C VAL A 44 -32.05 -2.85 12.22
N LEU A 45 -32.26 -1.81 13.03
CA LEU A 45 -31.36 -0.66 13.12
C LEU A 45 -30.23 -1.01 14.10
N TYR A 46 -29.06 -1.34 13.56
CA TYR A 46 -27.86 -1.70 14.32
C TYR A 46 -26.89 -0.52 14.41
N LEU A 47 -26.67 -0.01 15.62
CA LEU A 47 -25.61 0.96 15.90
C LEU A 47 -24.25 0.23 15.93
N ALA A 48 -23.45 0.48 14.90
CA ALA A 48 -22.07 0.07 14.79
C ALA A 48 -21.13 1.11 15.39
N TYR A 49 -20.15 0.61 16.15
CA TYR A 49 -19.00 1.34 16.66
C TYR A 49 -17.73 0.47 16.52
N GLY A 50 -16.57 1.01 16.89
CA GLY A 50 -15.32 0.24 16.86
C GLY A 50 -14.96 -0.22 15.44
N SER A 51 -14.53 -1.48 15.29
CA SER A 51 -14.25 -2.11 14.00
C SER A 51 -15.47 -2.24 13.09
N ASN A 52 -16.70 -2.15 13.62
CA ASN A 52 -17.92 -2.45 12.87
C ASN A 52 -18.36 -1.28 11.98
N MET A 53 -17.78 -0.09 12.18
CA MET A 53 -17.93 1.05 11.27
C MET A 53 -17.08 0.93 10.00
N ALA A 54 -16.14 -0.02 9.92
CA ALA A 54 -15.24 -0.13 8.77
C ALA A 54 -15.84 -1.05 7.69
N ALA A 55 -15.85 -0.59 6.44
CA ALA A 55 -16.28 -1.35 5.28
C ALA A 55 -15.52 -2.69 5.16
N ALA A 56 -14.21 -2.69 5.47
CA ALA A 56 -13.38 -3.90 5.51
C ALA A 56 -13.94 -4.99 6.45
N THR A 57 -14.54 -4.61 7.57
CA THR A 57 -15.16 -5.54 8.53
C THR A 57 -16.58 -5.91 8.11
N PHE A 58 -17.40 -4.91 7.76
CA PHE A 58 -18.84 -5.08 7.56
C PHE A 58 -19.17 -5.71 6.19
N LEU A 59 -18.67 -5.11 5.10
CA LEU A 59 -18.81 -5.62 3.73
C LEU A 59 -17.79 -6.74 3.44
N GLY A 60 -16.54 -6.56 3.88
CA GLY A 60 -15.44 -7.48 3.58
C GLY A 60 -15.51 -8.79 4.37
N MET A 61 -15.22 -8.75 5.67
CA MET A 61 -15.14 -9.97 6.50
C MET A 61 -16.48 -10.66 6.74
N ARG A 62 -17.59 -9.91 6.81
CA ARG A 62 -18.93 -10.46 7.12
C ARG A 62 -19.84 -10.63 5.91
N GLY A 63 -19.52 -10.01 4.77
CA GLY A 63 -20.38 -10.02 3.57
C GLY A 63 -21.68 -9.22 3.71
N ILE A 64 -21.86 -8.45 4.78
CA ILE A 64 -23.13 -7.77 5.09
C ILE A 64 -23.23 -6.48 4.29
N ARG A 65 -24.26 -6.39 3.45
CA ARG A 65 -24.61 -5.17 2.71
C ARG A 65 -25.76 -4.46 3.42
N PRO A 66 -25.52 -3.33 4.11
CA PRO A 66 -26.59 -2.59 4.78
C PRO A 66 -27.58 -2.03 3.76
N LEU A 67 -28.87 -2.09 4.11
CA LEU A 67 -29.98 -1.60 3.29
C LEU A 67 -30.02 -0.07 3.26
N SER A 68 -29.70 0.54 4.41
CA SER A 68 -29.55 1.98 4.57
C SER A 68 -28.59 2.30 5.70
N GLN A 69 -28.09 3.54 5.78
CA GLN A 69 -27.22 3.99 6.86
C GLN A 69 -27.47 5.44 7.29
N VAL A 70 -27.14 5.76 8.53
CA VAL A 70 -27.09 7.14 9.06
C VAL A 70 -25.98 7.28 10.09
N THR A 71 -25.20 8.35 10.00
CA THR A 71 -24.21 8.71 11.03
C THR A 71 -24.91 9.29 12.25
N VAL A 72 -24.45 8.92 13.46
CA VAL A 72 -25.12 9.30 14.70
C VAL A 72 -24.15 9.71 15.81
N SER A 73 -24.67 10.54 16.71
CA SER A 73 -24.17 10.86 18.04
C SER A 73 -24.99 10.11 19.09
N VAL A 74 -24.35 9.53 20.11
CA VAL A 74 -25.01 8.85 21.22
C VAL A 74 -24.48 9.44 22.55
N PRO A 75 -25.15 10.48 23.09
CA PRO A 75 -24.72 11.17 24.31
C PRO A 75 -24.58 10.26 25.55
N ASP A 76 -25.41 9.23 25.66
CA ASP A 76 -25.43 8.35 26.83
C ASP A 76 -24.25 7.37 26.90
N LEU A 77 -23.52 7.18 25.79
CA LEU A 77 -22.41 6.23 25.68
C LEU A 77 -21.07 6.95 25.44
N ARG A 78 -19.98 6.31 25.88
CA ARG A 78 -18.60 6.63 25.45
C ARG A 78 -17.95 5.39 24.84
N LEU A 79 -17.02 5.59 23.92
CA LEU A 79 -16.13 4.53 23.43
C LEU A 79 -15.10 4.19 24.52
N THR A 80 -14.93 2.90 24.83
CA THR A 80 -13.85 2.40 25.70
C THR A 80 -13.16 1.19 25.07
N PHE A 81 -12.05 0.76 25.65
CA PHE A 81 -11.30 -0.44 25.21
C PHE A 81 -11.33 -1.52 26.29
N GLY A 82 -12.55 -1.78 26.80
CA GLY A 82 -12.80 -2.70 27.91
C GLY A 82 -12.99 -4.17 27.52
N LEU A 83 -13.17 -4.49 26.24
CA LEU A 83 -13.29 -5.89 25.82
C LEU A 83 -11.90 -6.53 25.78
N ARG A 84 -11.72 -7.63 26.52
CA ARG A 84 -10.48 -8.42 26.54
C ARG A 84 -10.25 -9.13 25.20
N GLY A 85 -9.03 -9.04 24.68
CA GLY A 85 -8.55 -9.87 23.58
C GLY A 85 -7.46 -10.85 24.03
N VAL A 86 -6.37 -10.92 23.26
CA VAL A 86 -5.20 -11.79 23.52
C VAL A 86 -3.98 -10.92 23.87
N PRO A 87 -3.43 -11.01 25.09
CA PRO A 87 -2.26 -10.24 25.50
C PRO A 87 -1.06 -10.40 24.56
N TYR A 88 -0.25 -9.35 24.46
CA TYR A 88 0.87 -9.18 23.52
C TYR A 88 0.54 -9.21 22.02
N TRP A 89 -0.71 -9.49 21.61
CA TRP A 89 -1.08 -9.57 20.20
C TRP A 89 -2.19 -8.57 19.85
N GLU A 90 -3.39 -8.78 20.39
CA GLU A 90 -4.53 -7.88 20.26
C GLU A 90 -5.15 -7.72 21.65
N PRO A 91 -4.56 -6.89 22.54
CA PRO A 91 -4.81 -7.02 23.97
C PRO A 91 -6.24 -6.64 24.38
N CYS A 92 -6.82 -5.67 23.70
CA CYS A 92 -8.20 -5.24 23.88
C CYS A 92 -8.86 -4.77 22.58
N PHE A 93 -10.18 -4.76 22.59
CA PHE A 93 -11.05 -4.31 21.51
C PHE A 93 -12.03 -3.24 22.01
N ALA A 94 -12.71 -2.58 21.08
CA ALA A 94 -13.69 -1.55 21.41
C ALA A 94 -14.87 -2.13 22.21
N ASN A 95 -15.32 -1.38 23.20
CA ASN A 95 -16.58 -1.55 23.92
C ASN A 95 -17.23 -0.17 24.05
N VAL A 96 -18.43 -0.13 24.62
CA VAL A 96 -19.07 1.10 25.09
C VAL A 96 -19.27 1.04 26.60
N ASP A 97 -19.34 2.19 27.26
CA ASP A 97 -19.78 2.32 28.65
C ASP A 97 -20.78 3.48 28.73
N PHE A 98 -21.74 3.42 29.66
CA PHE A 98 -22.64 4.54 29.93
C PHE A 98 -21.89 5.72 30.56
N ARG A 99 -22.18 6.95 30.10
CA ARG A 99 -21.64 8.20 30.65
C ARG A 99 -22.51 8.66 31.82
N GLY A 100 -21.89 9.04 32.93
CA GLY A 100 -22.53 9.91 33.91
C GLY A 100 -22.66 11.30 33.28
N LEU A 101 -23.88 11.70 32.91
CA LEU A 101 -24.13 12.99 32.28
C LEU A 101 -23.85 14.12 33.28
N PRO A 102 -23.00 15.11 32.95
CA PRO A 102 -22.91 16.33 33.75
C PRO A 102 -24.19 17.16 33.58
N GLU A 103 -24.59 17.83 34.64
CA GLU A 103 -25.86 18.55 34.80
C GLU A 103 -25.93 19.89 34.04
N LYS A 104 -25.21 20.04 32.92
CA LYS A 104 -25.06 21.31 32.19
C LYS A 104 -25.47 21.22 30.72
N ASP A 105 -26.13 22.29 30.28
CA ASP A 105 -26.69 22.47 28.95
C ASP A 105 -25.72 22.11 27.80
N TYR A 106 -26.29 21.46 26.78
CA TYR A 106 -25.61 21.08 25.53
C TYR A 106 -25.26 22.28 24.61
N GLY A 107 -25.22 23.50 25.14
CA GLY A 107 -25.10 24.75 24.39
C GLY A 107 -23.79 25.50 24.60
N GLN A 108 -22.63 24.91 24.26
CA GLN A 108 -21.39 25.69 24.10
C GLN A 108 -20.38 25.07 23.13
N ALA A 109 -20.06 25.81 22.07
CA ALA A 109 -19.12 25.42 21.03
C ALA A 109 -17.67 25.65 21.46
N SER A 110 -17.14 24.78 22.32
CA SER A 110 -15.69 24.49 22.31
C SER A 110 -15.39 23.53 21.15
N GLY A 111 -14.27 23.71 20.45
CA GLY A 111 -13.89 22.87 19.30
C GLY A 111 -13.46 21.44 19.67
N GLU A 112 -13.48 21.10 20.96
CA GLU A 112 -13.04 19.82 21.51
C GLU A 112 -14.21 18.83 21.62
N TRP A 113 -13.92 17.54 21.46
CA TRP A 113 -14.94 16.49 21.55
C TRP A 113 -15.23 16.12 23.00
N ASP A 114 -16.49 16.15 23.40
CA ASP A 114 -16.97 16.02 24.79
C ASP A 114 -16.94 14.60 25.37
N GLY A 115 -16.49 13.61 24.61
CA GLY A 115 -16.46 12.21 25.01
C GLY A 115 -17.68 11.37 24.63
N ARG A 116 -18.68 11.92 23.91
CA ARG A 116 -19.85 11.14 23.46
C ARG A 116 -19.51 10.17 22.33
N LEU A 117 -20.08 8.97 22.36
CA LEU A 117 -19.89 7.99 21.29
C LEU A 117 -20.41 8.56 19.96
N MET A 118 -19.58 8.47 18.92
CA MET A 118 -19.97 8.74 17.54
C MET A 118 -19.86 7.43 16.76
N GLY A 119 -20.88 7.14 15.96
CA GLY A 119 -21.01 5.86 15.27
C GLY A 119 -21.90 5.93 14.03
N VAL A 120 -22.24 4.76 13.51
CA VAL A 120 -23.06 4.61 12.31
C VAL A 120 -24.17 3.63 12.62
N VAL A 121 -25.42 4.02 12.38
CA VAL A 121 -26.53 3.06 12.37
C VAL A 121 -26.65 2.51 10.96
N TYR A 122 -26.57 1.18 10.84
CA TYR A 122 -26.92 0.44 9.64
C TYR A 122 -28.31 -0.17 9.80
N GLU A 123 -29.12 -0.11 8.74
CA GLU A 123 -30.30 -0.96 8.61
C GLU A 123 -29.89 -2.29 7.96
N VAL A 124 -30.12 -3.40 8.66
CA VAL A 124 -29.73 -4.75 8.24
C VAL A 124 -30.91 -5.72 8.30
N THR A 125 -30.84 -6.84 7.58
CA THR A 125 -31.84 -7.91 7.71
C THR A 125 -31.70 -8.64 9.05
N LEU A 126 -32.74 -9.35 9.48
CA LEU A 126 -32.66 -10.21 10.68
C LEU A 126 -31.57 -11.31 10.54
N SER A 127 -31.36 -11.84 9.34
CA SER A 127 -30.28 -12.80 9.04
C SER A 127 -28.89 -12.17 9.16
N ASP A 128 -28.70 -10.95 8.63
CA ASP A 128 -27.44 -10.22 8.76
C ASP A 128 -27.15 -9.87 10.23
N PHE A 129 -28.18 -9.48 10.98
CA PHE A 129 -28.05 -9.25 12.42
C PHE A 129 -27.63 -10.53 13.16
N GLY A 130 -28.16 -11.70 12.78
CA GLY A 130 -27.69 -13.00 13.26
C GLY A 130 -26.21 -13.27 12.94
N VAL A 131 -25.70 -12.83 11.77
CA VAL A 131 -24.26 -12.91 11.42
C VAL A 131 -23.42 -11.97 12.28
N ILE A 132 -23.89 -10.75 12.58
CA ILE A 132 -23.23 -9.83 13.53
C ILE A 132 -23.15 -10.48 14.91
N MET A 133 -24.26 -10.98 15.43
CA MET A 133 -24.32 -11.68 16.72
C MET A 133 -23.35 -12.86 16.78
N ARG A 134 -23.35 -13.71 15.74
CA ARG A 134 -22.44 -14.88 15.62
C ARG A 134 -20.96 -14.49 15.64
N THR A 135 -20.59 -13.43 14.91
CA THR A 135 -19.19 -13.03 14.73
C THR A 135 -18.63 -12.14 15.84
N GLU A 136 -19.49 -11.47 16.63
CA GLU A 136 -19.12 -10.68 17.81
C GLU A 136 -19.03 -11.52 19.10
N GLY A 137 -19.22 -12.84 19.03
CA GLY A 137 -19.10 -13.74 20.20
C GLY A 137 -20.43 -14.15 20.83
N ALA A 138 -21.52 -14.15 20.05
CA ALA A 138 -22.70 -15.02 20.21
C ALA A 138 -23.32 -15.06 21.62
N GLY A 139 -23.43 -13.90 22.27
CA GLY A 139 -24.04 -13.72 23.58
C GLY A 139 -23.17 -14.11 24.78
N ALA A 140 -21.90 -14.51 24.58
CA ALA A 140 -20.99 -14.88 25.67
C ALA A 140 -20.32 -13.66 26.32
N SER A 141 -19.87 -12.69 25.53
CA SER A 141 -19.18 -11.48 26.02
C SER A 141 -19.99 -10.18 25.90
N TYR A 142 -20.88 -10.10 24.92
CA TYR A 142 -21.74 -8.94 24.69
C TYR A 142 -23.21 -9.24 25.02
N ARG A 143 -23.91 -8.22 25.52
CA ARG A 143 -25.37 -8.17 25.63
C ARG A 143 -25.93 -7.18 24.62
N GLU A 144 -27.09 -7.48 24.06
CA GLU A 144 -27.85 -6.55 23.24
C GLU A 144 -28.48 -5.47 24.16
N ILE A 145 -28.30 -4.20 23.80
CA ILE A 145 -28.96 -3.05 24.44
C ILE A 145 -29.58 -2.16 23.35
N THR A 146 -30.63 -1.43 23.71
CA THR A 146 -31.26 -0.42 22.83
C THR A 146 -30.92 0.96 23.37
N VAL A 147 -30.47 1.87 22.51
CA VAL A 147 -30.02 3.22 22.89
C VAL A 147 -30.56 4.31 21.95
N PRO A 148 -30.84 5.53 22.48
CA PRO A 148 -31.27 6.66 21.68
C PRO A 148 -30.10 7.20 20.84
N CYS A 149 -30.32 7.30 19.54
CA CYS A 149 -29.35 7.80 18.56
C CYS A 149 -29.82 9.13 17.97
N PHE A 150 -28.92 10.11 17.92
CA PHE A 150 -29.16 11.44 17.38
C PHE A 150 -28.46 11.55 16.01
N PRO A 151 -29.19 11.68 14.90
CA PRO A 151 -28.57 11.71 13.57
C PRO A 151 -27.76 12.99 13.35
N ILE A 152 -26.60 12.86 12.71
CA ILE A 152 -25.72 13.98 12.36
C ILE A 152 -25.58 14.10 10.83
N LYS A 153 -25.48 15.32 10.32
CA LYS A 153 -25.15 15.55 8.90
C LYS A 153 -23.64 15.40 8.71
N SER A 154 -23.23 14.67 7.66
CA SER A 154 -21.82 14.49 7.29
C SER A 154 -21.08 15.84 7.23
N GLY A 155 -20.02 15.99 8.01
CA GLY A 155 -19.17 17.19 8.02
C GLY A 155 -19.62 18.36 8.92
N SER A 156 -20.82 18.34 9.51
CA SER A 156 -21.26 19.37 10.48
C SER A 156 -21.41 18.80 11.89
N GLY A 157 -21.42 19.68 12.89
CA GLY A 157 -21.62 19.31 14.30
C GLY A 157 -23.01 18.74 14.62
N PRO A 158 -23.28 18.41 15.90
CA PRO A 158 -24.61 18.00 16.36
C PRO A 158 -25.67 19.05 15.99
N GLN A 159 -26.86 18.60 15.62
CA GLN A 159 -28.02 19.46 15.40
C GLN A 159 -29.07 19.08 16.46
N ASP A 160 -29.18 19.89 17.51
CA ASP A 160 -29.94 19.53 18.72
C ASP A 160 -31.47 19.50 18.52
N ASP A 161 -31.97 19.98 17.37
CA ASP A 161 -33.40 19.98 16.99
C ASP A 161 -33.93 18.64 16.42
N VAL A 162 -33.09 17.61 16.23
CA VAL A 162 -33.55 16.35 15.61
C VAL A 162 -33.96 15.31 16.67
N ARG A 163 -35.23 14.89 16.62
CA ARG A 163 -35.76 13.84 17.52
C ARG A 163 -34.90 12.56 17.45
N PRO A 164 -34.49 11.98 18.60
CA PRO A 164 -33.73 10.75 18.61
C PRO A 164 -34.59 9.55 18.17
N PHE A 165 -33.92 8.50 17.71
CA PHE A 165 -34.53 7.22 17.35
C PHE A 165 -33.81 6.06 18.06
N GLN A 166 -34.50 4.94 18.27
CA GLN A 166 -33.91 3.79 18.97
C GLN A 166 -33.14 2.88 18.01
N ALA A 167 -31.90 2.53 18.37
CA ALA A 167 -31.09 1.53 17.67
C ALA A 167 -30.56 0.48 18.65
N ARG A 168 -30.40 -0.76 18.18
CA ARG A 168 -29.82 -1.87 18.93
C ARG A 168 -28.30 -1.85 18.79
N THR A 169 -27.57 -2.12 19.85
CA THR A 169 -26.11 -2.27 19.83
C THR A 169 -25.65 -3.35 20.82
N LEU A 170 -24.36 -3.66 20.78
CA LEU A 170 -23.73 -4.65 21.64
C LEU A 170 -22.94 -3.94 22.74
N HIS A 171 -23.09 -4.40 23.98
CA HIS A 171 -22.41 -3.85 25.15
C HIS A 171 -21.89 -4.98 26.03
N ALA A 172 -20.58 -4.99 26.32
CA ALA A 172 -19.96 -5.95 27.23
C ALA A 172 -19.95 -5.37 28.65
N PRO A 173 -20.83 -5.80 29.58
CA PRO A 173 -20.89 -5.23 30.91
C PRO A 173 -19.62 -5.55 31.70
N GLN A 174 -18.99 -4.51 32.23
CA GLN A 174 -17.75 -4.62 32.98
C GLN A 174 -17.99 -5.30 34.34
N GLN A 175 -17.24 -6.36 34.65
CA GLN A 175 -17.26 -6.97 35.99
C GLN A 175 -16.57 -6.05 36.99
N ALA A 176 -17.36 -5.42 37.86
CA ALA A 176 -16.84 -4.65 38.99
C ALA A 176 -16.22 -5.58 40.04
N ASN A 177 -15.06 -5.18 40.57
CA ASN A 177 -14.52 -5.73 41.82
C ASN A 177 -15.11 -4.95 43.00
N ASP A 178 -15.07 -5.50 44.23
CA ASP A 178 -15.64 -4.91 45.47
C ASP A 178 -15.12 -3.50 45.87
N LYS A 179 -14.23 -2.90 45.07
CA LYS A 179 -13.69 -1.54 45.26
C LYS A 179 -14.10 -0.57 44.14
N GLY A 180 -15.03 -0.94 43.26
CA GLY A 180 -15.56 -0.08 42.18
C GLY A 180 -14.60 0.24 41.03
N VAL A 181 -13.34 -0.19 41.11
CA VAL A 181 -12.33 0.02 40.05
C VAL A 181 -12.29 -1.18 39.10
N SER A 182 -12.39 -0.91 37.80
CA SER A 182 -12.24 -1.92 36.75
C SER A 182 -10.79 -2.43 36.67
N LYS A 183 -10.64 -3.76 36.67
CA LYS A 183 -9.34 -4.45 36.65
C LYS A 183 -8.46 -4.13 35.43
N HIS A 184 -9.04 -3.68 34.31
CA HIS A 184 -8.33 -3.43 33.04
C HIS A 184 -8.50 -1.99 32.51
N ALA A 185 -8.81 -1.02 33.38
CA ALA A 185 -8.94 0.39 32.98
C ALA A 185 -7.61 0.95 32.42
N GLY A 186 -7.46 0.98 31.09
CA GLY A 186 -6.30 1.54 30.37
C GLY A 186 -5.49 0.57 29.50
N ALA A 187 -6.04 -0.58 29.08
CA ALA A 187 -5.41 -1.40 28.04
C ALA A 187 -5.35 -0.67 26.69
N GLN A 188 -4.27 -0.89 25.92
CA GLN A 188 -4.04 -0.28 24.60
C GLN A 188 -4.40 -1.25 23.47
N PRO A 189 -5.16 -0.83 22.44
CA PRO A 189 -5.50 -1.71 21.31
C PRO A 189 -4.33 -1.89 20.35
N SER A 190 -4.34 -2.94 19.53
CA SER A 190 -3.31 -3.15 18.51
C SER A 190 -3.31 -2.02 17.46
N SER A 191 -2.15 -1.75 16.85
CA SER A 191 -2.05 -0.80 15.73
C SER A 191 -2.94 -1.19 14.55
N ARG A 192 -3.07 -2.50 14.28
CA ARG A 192 -4.01 -3.07 13.30
C ARG A 192 -5.46 -2.73 13.63
N TYR A 193 -5.87 -2.86 14.89
CA TYR A 193 -7.25 -2.61 15.30
C TYR A 193 -7.57 -1.10 15.31
N LEU A 194 -6.68 -0.24 15.82
CA LEU A 194 -6.87 1.21 15.74
C LEU A 194 -6.97 1.72 14.30
N LYS A 195 -6.30 1.08 13.33
CA LYS A 195 -6.48 1.41 11.91
C LYS A 195 -7.93 1.23 11.47
N LEU A 196 -8.59 0.12 11.80
CA LEU A 196 -10.00 -0.13 11.45
C LEU A 196 -10.93 0.96 12.00
N LEU A 197 -10.73 1.39 13.25
CA LEU A 197 -11.53 2.46 13.87
C LEU A 197 -11.35 3.80 13.13
N ARG A 198 -10.11 4.13 12.77
CA ARG A 198 -9.76 5.38 12.07
C ARG A 198 -10.27 5.38 10.63
N ASP A 199 -10.17 4.24 9.95
CA ASP A 199 -10.66 4.07 8.57
C ASP A 199 -12.19 4.16 8.53
N GLY A 200 -12.92 3.42 9.38
CA GLY A 200 -14.39 3.51 9.44
C GLY A 200 -14.91 4.90 9.82
N ALA A 201 -14.26 5.61 10.74
CA ALA A 201 -14.63 6.98 11.09
C ALA A 201 -14.43 7.98 9.92
N ARG A 202 -13.43 7.74 9.06
CA ARG A 202 -13.15 8.51 7.85
C ARG A 202 -14.10 8.15 6.71
N GLU A 203 -14.32 6.87 6.47
CA GLU A 203 -15.26 6.32 5.46
C GLU A 203 -16.67 6.90 5.62
N HIS A 204 -17.14 7.05 6.85
CA HIS A 204 -18.45 7.60 7.16
C HIS A 204 -18.48 9.12 7.40
N GLY A 205 -17.34 9.82 7.31
CA GLY A 205 -17.28 11.28 7.47
C GLY A 205 -17.72 11.78 8.85
N LEU A 206 -17.33 11.07 9.92
CA LEU A 206 -17.60 11.49 11.30
C LEU A 206 -16.87 12.81 11.62
N PRO A 207 -17.34 13.63 12.59
CA PRO A 207 -16.78 14.95 12.84
C PRO A 207 -15.27 14.97 13.13
N GLY A 208 -14.58 16.02 12.66
CA GLY A 208 -13.12 16.12 12.72
C GLY A 208 -12.53 16.09 14.14
N SER A 209 -13.28 16.53 15.14
CA SER A 209 -12.90 16.44 16.56
C SER A 209 -12.85 14.98 17.04
N TYR A 210 -13.84 14.15 16.68
CA TYR A 210 -13.82 12.71 16.95
C TYR A 210 -12.73 11.97 16.18
N GLN A 211 -12.51 12.30 14.91
CA GLN A 211 -11.38 11.75 14.15
C GLN A 211 -10.02 12.15 14.74
N SER A 212 -9.93 13.30 15.41
CA SER A 212 -8.71 13.74 16.12
C SER A 212 -8.51 12.95 17.42
N TYR A 213 -9.57 12.70 18.18
CA TYR A 213 -9.54 11.79 19.32
C TYR A 213 -9.10 10.37 18.93
N LEU A 214 -9.67 9.78 17.88
CA LEU A 214 -9.24 8.45 17.42
C LEU A 214 -7.78 8.41 16.96
N ARG A 215 -7.22 9.54 16.51
CA ARG A 215 -5.79 9.68 16.17
C ARG A 215 -4.89 9.84 17.40
N SER A 216 -5.36 10.43 18.50
CA SER A 216 -4.55 10.58 19.74
C SER A 216 -4.43 9.27 20.55
N LEU A 217 -5.31 8.30 20.30
CA LEU A 217 -5.21 6.95 20.88
C LEU A 217 -3.87 6.27 20.53
N GLN A 218 -3.13 5.88 21.56
CA GLN A 218 -1.84 5.20 21.41
C GLN A 218 -2.03 3.69 21.16
N PRO A 219 -1.38 3.11 20.15
CA PRO A 219 -1.39 1.66 19.92
C PRO A 219 -0.53 0.94 20.96
N TYR A 220 -0.89 -0.29 21.30
CA TYR A 220 -0.01 -1.21 21.99
C TYR A 220 1.20 -1.55 21.12
N THR A 221 2.41 -1.45 21.70
CA THR A 221 3.66 -1.85 21.06
C THR A 221 4.53 -2.64 22.04
N ILE A 222 5.26 -3.63 21.51
CA ILE A 222 6.19 -4.45 22.29
C ILE A 222 7.55 -3.74 22.32
N THR A 223 7.95 -3.25 23.49
CA THR A 223 9.19 -2.50 23.71
C THR A 223 10.33 -3.36 24.21
N HIS A 224 10.06 -4.46 24.92
CA HIS A 224 11.10 -5.32 25.50
C HIS A 224 11.20 -6.71 24.83
N TRP A 225 12.41 -7.27 24.78
CA TRP A 225 12.64 -8.63 24.27
C TRP A 225 11.92 -9.70 25.11
N ARG A 226 11.77 -9.46 26.42
CA ARG A 226 11.03 -10.33 27.35
C ARG A 226 9.56 -10.46 26.92
N GLN A 227 8.90 -9.36 26.58
CA GLN A 227 7.52 -9.33 26.07
C GLN A 227 7.39 -10.10 24.74
N ARG A 228 8.41 -10.04 23.85
CA ARG A 228 8.43 -10.84 22.60
C ARG A 228 8.45 -12.35 22.89
N LEU A 229 9.25 -12.77 23.87
CA LEU A 229 9.28 -14.17 24.32
C LEU A 229 7.96 -14.57 25.02
N GLY A 230 7.41 -13.68 25.86
CA GLY A 230 6.10 -13.86 26.50
C GLY A 230 4.99 -14.06 25.48
N ARG A 231 4.93 -13.22 24.44
CA ARG A 231 4.01 -13.38 23.29
C ARG A 231 4.13 -14.75 22.65
N PHE A 232 5.34 -15.17 22.30
CA PHE A 232 5.58 -16.45 21.64
C PHE A 232 5.07 -17.62 22.49
N LEU A 233 5.45 -17.65 23.77
CA LEU A 233 5.04 -18.70 24.70
C LEU A 233 3.52 -18.70 24.99
N LEU A 234 2.90 -17.51 25.12
CA LEU A 234 1.46 -17.39 25.36
C LEU A 234 0.67 -17.92 24.16
N LEU A 235 1.02 -17.51 22.94
CA LEU A 235 0.36 -17.98 21.72
C LEU A 235 0.59 -19.48 21.48
N LEU A 236 1.81 -19.98 21.73
CA LEU A 236 2.12 -21.42 21.61
C LEU A 236 1.22 -22.29 22.52
N ILE A 237 0.95 -21.84 23.74
CA ILE A 237 0.11 -22.57 24.70
C ILE A 237 -1.38 -22.41 24.37
N TRP A 238 -1.85 -21.20 24.08
CA TRP A 238 -3.28 -20.90 24.05
C TRP A 238 -3.91 -20.89 22.64
N SER A 239 -3.17 -20.54 21.59
CA SER A 239 -3.74 -20.44 20.23
C SER A 239 -4.25 -21.77 19.64
N PRO A 240 -3.65 -22.96 19.91
CA PRO A 240 -4.21 -24.23 19.42
C PRO A 240 -5.63 -24.48 19.93
N MET A 241 -5.90 -24.19 21.21
CA MET A 241 -7.25 -24.30 21.78
C MET A 241 -8.22 -23.27 21.21
N LEU A 242 -7.77 -22.02 21.01
CA LEU A 242 -8.57 -20.96 20.39
C LEU A 242 -9.06 -21.36 18.99
N LEU A 243 -8.20 -21.97 18.17
CA LEU A 243 -8.56 -22.45 16.83
C LEU A 243 -9.60 -23.58 16.87
N VAL A 244 -9.56 -24.45 17.88
CA VAL A 244 -10.61 -25.47 18.10
C VAL A 244 -11.93 -24.81 18.46
N PHE A 245 -11.94 -23.84 19.38
CA PHE A 245 -13.16 -23.10 19.73
C PHE A 245 -13.76 -22.37 18.52
N ILE A 246 -12.96 -21.65 17.73
CA ILE A 246 -13.44 -20.92 16.53
C ILE A 246 -14.10 -21.87 15.52
N LYS A 247 -13.55 -23.08 15.33
CA LYS A 247 -14.19 -24.09 14.47
C LYS A 247 -15.47 -24.62 15.09
N LEU A 248 -15.45 -24.97 16.37
CA LEU A 248 -16.59 -25.58 17.07
C LEU A 248 -17.79 -24.63 17.18
N THR A 249 -17.56 -23.34 17.44
CA THR A 249 -18.62 -22.33 17.47
C THR A 249 -19.27 -22.15 16.09
N GLY A 250 -18.49 -22.23 15.00
CA GLY A 250 -19.02 -22.17 13.64
C GLY A 250 -20.03 -23.28 13.30
N PHE A 251 -19.92 -24.45 13.93
CA PHE A 251 -20.85 -25.59 13.72
C PHE A 251 -22.02 -25.66 14.71
N LEU A 252 -21.94 -24.97 15.86
CA LEU A 252 -22.89 -25.14 16.98
C LEU A 252 -23.69 -23.87 17.31
N VAL A 253 -23.51 -22.78 16.57
CA VAL A 253 -24.34 -21.58 16.70
C VAL A 253 -25.70 -21.79 16.02
N ASP A 254 -26.77 -21.40 16.71
CA ASP A 254 -28.14 -21.47 16.18
C ASP A 254 -28.42 -20.42 15.08
N ASP A 255 -29.61 -20.54 14.46
CA ASP A 255 -30.08 -19.63 13.42
C ASP A 255 -30.23 -18.17 13.90
N THR A 256 -30.30 -17.94 15.21
CA THR A 256 -30.35 -16.60 15.83
C THR A 256 -28.96 -16.01 16.11
N GLY A 257 -27.89 -16.76 15.85
CA GLY A 257 -26.52 -16.33 16.09
C GLY A 257 -26.02 -16.54 17.52
N LYS A 258 -26.72 -17.32 18.35
CA LYS A 258 -26.34 -17.59 19.76
C LYS A 258 -25.66 -18.94 19.95
N LEU A 259 -24.80 -19.02 20.97
CA LEU A 259 -24.16 -20.26 21.40
C LEU A 259 -25.02 -20.99 22.46
N PRO A 260 -25.02 -22.34 22.48
CA PRO A 260 -25.55 -23.12 23.59
C PRO A 260 -24.91 -22.68 24.91
N ALA A 261 -25.72 -22.46 25.95
CA ALA A 261 -25.27 -21.85 27.21
C ALA A 261 -24.05 -22.56 27.85
N GLY A 262 -23.99 -23.89 27.78
CA GLY A 262 -22.83 -24.67 28.26
C GLY A 262 -21.54 -24.38 27.48
N LEU A 263 -21.62 -24.21 26.16
CA LEU A 263 -20.46 -23.89 25.31
C LEU A 263 -20.00 -22.44 25.50
N ALA A 264 -20.94 -21.49 25.63
CA ALA A 264 -20.61 -20.11 25.98
C ALA A 264 -19.90 -20.03 27.35
N THR A 265 -20.35 -20.84 28.32
CA THR A 265 -19.71 -20.97 29.65
C THR A 265 -18.30 -21.54 29.54
N LEU A 266 -18.10 -22.62 28.78
CA LEU A 266 -16.77 -23.21 28.56
C LEU A 266 -15.79 -22.24 27.88
N LEU A 267 -16.23 -21.50 26.86
CA LEU A 267 -15.41 -20.48 26.20
C LEU A 267 -15.02 -19.35 27.17
N SER A 268 -15.95 -18.95 28.05
CA SER A 268 -15.71 -17.93 29.08
C SER A 268 -14.73 -18.42 30.15
N MET A 269 -14.84 -19.69 30.58
CA MET A 269 -13.86 -20.32 31.48
C MET A 269 -12.47 -20.38 30.85
N TRP A 270 -12.37 -20.74 29.57
CA TRP A 270 -11.10 -20.79 28.84
C TRP A 270 -10.44 -19.41 28.73
N LEU A 271 -11.20 -18.37 28.34
CA LEU A 271 -10.71 -16.99 28.30
C LEU A 271 -10.22 -16.53 29.68
N ASN A 272 -10.99 -16.80 30.73
CA ASN A 272 -10.58 -16.47 32.10
C ASN A 272 -9.30 -17.20 32.52
N LEU A 273 -9.12 -18.47 32.16
CA LEU A 273 -7.91 -19.23 32.49
C LEU A 273 -6.67 -18.71 31.74
N MET A 274 -6.81 -18.34 30.46
CA MET A 274 -5.75 -17.65 29.70
C MET A 274 -5.34 -16.36 30.39
N TRP A 275 -6.32 -15.51 30.75
CA TRP A 275 -6.07 -14.23 31.42
C TRP A 275 -5.49 -14.39 32.84
N LEU A 276 -5.91 -15.41 33.61
CA LEU A 276 -5.27 -15.75 34.88
C LEU A 276 -3.81 -16.17 34.70
N SER A 277 -3.51 -17.00 33.70
CA SER A 277 -2.12 -17.36 33.39
C SER A 277 -1.30 -16.13 33.01
N TYR A 278 -1.88 -15.19 32.27
CA TYR A 278 -1.21 -13.96 31.89
C TYR A 278 -0.94 -13.05 33.10
N GLU A 279 -1.94 -12.72 33.93
CA GLU A 279 -1.76 -11.82 35.08
C GLU A 279 -0.79 -12.37 36.14
N PHE A 280 -0.84 -13.67 36.44
CA PHE A 280 -0.05 -14.26 37.52
C PHE A 280 1.29 -14.86 37.10
N ILE A 281 1.49 -15.16 35.81
CA ILE A 281 2.72 -15.78 35.29
C ILE A 281 3.37 -14.91 34.23
N PHE A 282 2.68 -14.57 33.14
CA PHE A 282 3.35 -13.90 32.02
C PHE A 282 3.71 -12.45 32.32
N LYS A 283 2.79 -11.65 32.87
CA LYS A 283 2.99 -10.23 33.14
C LYS A 283 4.16 -9.99 34.11
N PRO A 284 4.31 -10.71 35.24
CA PRO A 284 5.49 -10.59 36.11
C PRO A 284 6.81 -11.06 35.48
N ILE A 285 6.79 -12.06 34.61
CA ILE A 285 8.00 -12.69 34.05
C ILE A 285 8.46 -12.01 32.75
N PHE A 286 7.52 -11.51 31.94
CA PHE A 286 7.78 -11.03 30.58
C PHE A 286 7.47 -9.55 30.35
N GLY A 287 6.81 -8.86 31.30
CA GLY A 287 6.37 -7.46 31.14
C GLY A 287 4.93 -7.34 30.62
N ASP A 288 4.41 -6.12 30.60
CA ASP A 288 2.99 -5.85 30.30
C ASP A 288 2.59 -6.22 28.85
N GLY A 289 1.53 -7.02 28.73
CA GLY A 289 0.95 -7.49 27.47
C GLY A 289 -0.28 -6.70 27.02
N GLU A 290 -0.69 -5.68 27.77
CA GLU A 290 -1.82 -4.79 27.54
C GLU A 290 -1.39 -3.34 27.29
N ARG A 291 -0.20 -2.94 27.74
CA ARG A 291 0.30 -1.55 27.68
C ARG A 291 1.74 -1.50 27.21
N THR A 292 2.04 -0.48 26.42
CA THR A 292 3.41 -0.12 26.05
C THR A 292 4.17 0.35 27.29
N GLU A 293 5.22 -0.38 27.67
CA GLU A 293 6.13 -0.01 28.76
C GLU A 293 7.19 0.98 28.23
N ALA A 294 7.49 2.03 29.01
CA ALA A 294 8.54 2.99 28.65
C ALA A 294 9.92 2.31 28.70
N ALA A 295 10.72 2.47 27.64
CA ALA A 295 12.07 1.94 27.62
C ALA A 295 12.97 2.71 28.59
N ASN A 296 13.58 2.02 29.55
CA ASN A 296 14.61 2.59 30.41
C ASN A 296 15.91 2.82 29.61
N ASP A 297 16.59 3.93 29.85
CA ASP A 297 17.81 4.32 29.13
C ASP A 297 18.90 3.24 29.18
N ASP A 298 19.07 2.57 30.33
CA ASP A 298 20.04 1.47 30.49
C ASP A 298 19.77 0.27 29.55
N ASP A 299 18.50 -0.01 29.22
CA ASP A 299 18.13 -1.11 28.33
C ASP A 299 18.13 -0.68 26.85
N MET A 300 17.91 0.61 26.56
CA MET A 300 18.14 1.18 25.22
C MET A 300 19.64 1.18 24.88
N GLU A 301 20.47 1.61 25.82
CA GLU A 301 21.93 1.56 25.76
C GLU A 301 22.43 0.10 25.72
N ALA A 302 21.82 -0.83 26.46
CA ALA A 302 22.15 -2.26 26.39
C ALA A 302 21.61 -2.96 25.12
N SER A 303 20.57 -2.46 24.46
CA SER A 303 20.15 -2.89 23.13
C SER A 303 21.16 -2.42 22.09
N TYR A 304 21.49 -1.13 22.09
CA TYR A 304 22.45 -0.52 21.18
C TYR A 304 23.85 -1.14 21.30
N ARG A 305 24.34 -1.39 22.53
CA ARG A 305 25.58 -2.13 22.76
C ARG A 305 25.50 -3.60 22.36
N ARG A 306 24.35 -4.27 22.47
CA ARG A 306 24.19 -5.66 21.99
C ARG A 306 24.18 -5.75 20.45
N GLU A 307 23.58 -4.78 19.77
CA GLU A 307 23.66 -4.60 18.31
C GLU A 307 25.13 -4.43 17.86
N LEU A 308 25.90 -3.60 18.56
CA LEU A 308 27.28 -3.25 18.18
C LEU A 308 28.33 -4.32 18.50
N HIS A 309 28.15 -5.17 19.52
CA HIS A 309 29.24 -6.01 20.04
C HIS A 309 29.41 -7.41 19.40
N HIS A 310 28.59 -7.85 18.45
CA HIS A 310 28.65 -9.23 17.94
C HIS A 310 29.50 -9.48 16.68
N ARG A 311 30.20 -8.48 16.11
CA ARG A 311 31.21 -8.72 15.05
C ARG A 311 32.43 -7.77 15.09
N ARG A 312 33.53 -8.23 15.71
CA ARG A 312 34.94 -8.10 15.20
C ARG A 312 35.97 -8.82 16.11
N PRO A 313 37.03 -9.44 15.55
CA PRO A 313 38.13 -10.02 16.33
C PRO A 313 39.19 -8.98 16.77
N GLN A 314 40.06 -9.37 17.70
CA GLN A 314 40.82 -8.48 18.59
C GLN A 314 42.19 -7.99 18.07
N SER A 315 42.66 -6.84 18.58
CA SER A 315 44.01 -6.75 19.18
C SER A 315 44.17 -5.62 20.23
N ARG A 316 44.61 -5.99 21.45
CA ARG A 316 45.45 -5.29 22.48
C ARG A 316 45.34 -3.75 22.62
N ARG A 317 45.14 -3.10 23.80
CA ARG A 317 45.36 -3.34 25.26
C ARG A 317 44.26 -2.55 26.05
N ARG A 318 44.16 -2.40 27.40
CA ARG A 318 44.98 -2.75 28.59
C ARG A 318 44.07 -2.98 29.85
N MET A 319 44.16 -4.16 30.46
CA MET A 319 44.05 -4.49 31.91
C MET A 319 43.19 -3.65 32.89
N PHE A 320 42.10 -4.26 33.43
CA PHE A 320 41.70 -4.25 34.86
C PHE A 320 40.99 -5.59 35.19
N ARG A 321 40.85 -5.96 36.48
CA ARG A 321 40.80 -7.37 36.96
C ARG A 321 39.59 -7.66 37.87
N VAL A 322 38.78 -8.68 37.57
CA VAL A 322 37.62 -9.16 38.39
C VAL A 322 37.53 -10.72 38.31
N PRO A 323 37.07 -11.47 39.35
CA PRO A 323 37.36 -12.93 39.53
C PRO A 323 36.51 -13.94 38.71
N PRO A 324 36.83 -15.25 38.75
CA PRO A 324 36.37 -16.22 37.76
C PRO A 324 35.20 -17.13 38.19
N LEU A 325 34.20 -17.27 37.33
CA LEU A 325 33.35 -18.47 37.13
C LEU A 325 32.64 -18.35 35.76
N LEU A 326 32.34 -19.49 35.12
CA LEU A 326 31.83 -19.66 33.74
C LEU A 326 32.87 -19.58 32.60
N ARG A 327 33.48 -20.73 32.31
CA ARG A 327 33.88 -21.15 30.96
C ARG A 327 33.36 -22.57 30.71
N PHE A 328 32.18 -22.73 30.12
CA PHE A 328 31.76 -23.90 29.33
C PHE A 328 30.51 -23.51 28.52
N TYR A 329 30.17 -24.32 27.50
CA TYR A 329 29.10 -24.13 26.49
C TYR A 329 29.37 -23.16 25.34
N HIS A 330 30.02 -23.72 24.30
CA HIS A 330 29.82 -23.29 22.92
C HIS A 330 29.79 -24.53 22.01
N LYS A 331 28.58 -24.94 21.57
CA LYS A 331 28.23 -25.70 20.33
C LYS A 331 26.88 -26.44 20.46
N MET A 332 25.87 -25.96 19.74
CA MET A 332 24.76 -26.76 19.16
C MET A 332 24.21 -26.00 17.94
N PRO A 333 23.79 -26.67 16.86
CA PRO A 333 23.35 -26.02 15.61
C PRO A 333 21.84 -25.69 15.58
N ALA A 334 21.47 -24.69 14.77
CA ALA A 334 20.11 -24.16 14.68
C ALA A 334 19.26 -24.88 13.60
N SER A 335 18.52 -25.92 14.00
CA SER A 335 17.62 -26.66 13.09
C SER A 335 16.26 -27.03 13.72
N LEU A 336 15.80 -26.28 14.73
CA LEU A 336 14.60 -26.61 15.54
C LEU A 336 13.56 -25.47 15.68
N LEU A 337 13.72 -24.37 14.93
CA LEU A 337 12.72 -23.29 14.84
C LEU A 337 12.49 -22.98 13.35
N GLY A 338 11.24 -23.03 12.91
CA GLY A 338 10.83 -23.02 11.49
C GLY A 338 10.95 -21.67 10.77
N GLY A 339 12.11 -21.03 10.84
CA GLY A 339 12.45 -19.90 9.97
C GLY A 339 12.89 -20.35 8.57
N HIS A 340 12.78 -19.46 7.58
CA HIS A 340 13.33 -19.67 6.24
C HIS A 340 14.85 -19.94 6.34
N THR A 341 15.31 -21.04 5.74
CA THR A 341 16.72 -21.47 5.82
C THR A 341 17.62 -20.81 4.78
N ARG A 342 17.04 -20.00 3.87
CA ARG A 342 17.75 -19.21 2.87
C ARG A 342 17.21 -17.78 2.81
N LYS A 343 18.05 -16.87 2.32
CA LYS A 343 17.76 -15.43 2.17
C LYS A 343 17.80 -15.05 0.70
N HIS A 344 17.14 -13.94 0.35
CA HIS A 344 17.14 -13.43 -1.00
C HIS A 344 18.42 -12.67 -1.34
N LYS A 345 19.17 -13.16 -2.33
CA LYS A 345 20.23 -12.39 -2.98
C LYS A 345 19.63 -11.44 -4.01
N VAL A 346 20.07 -10.19 -4.01
CA VAL A 346 19.52 -9.09 -4.82
C VAL A 346 20.60 -8.50 -5.72
N THR A 347 20.28 -8.32 -7.00
CA THR A 347 21.18 -7.76 -8.00
C THR A 347 20.52 -6.65 -8.80
N ILE A 348 21.16 -5.49 -8.87
CA ILE A 348 20.78 -4.37 -9.73
C ILE A 348 21.45 -4.56 -11.09
N VAL A 349 20.64 -4.68 -12.12
CA VAL A 349 21.08 -4.77 -13.51
C VAL A 349 21.05 -3.37 -14.10
N GLY A 350 22.16 -2.64 -13.92
CA GLY A 350 22.35 -1.28 -14.44
C GLY A 350 22.91 -0.29 -13.41
N SER A 351 23.85 0.55 -13.85
CA SER A 351 24.65 1.43 -13.00
C SER A 351 24.58 2.92 -13.38
N GLY A 352 23.58 3.31 -14.17
CA GLY A 352 23.33 4.72 -14.49
C GLY A 352 22.92 5.51 -13.24
N ASN A 353 22.53 6.78 -13.44
CA ASN A 353 22.13 7.68 -12.36
C ASN A 353 21.01 7.06 -11.47
N TRP A 354 19.89 6.67 -12.07
CA TRP A 354 18.80 5.99 -11.36
C TRP A 354 19.16 4.58 -10.88
N GLY A 355 20.02 3.87 -11.62
CA GLY A 355 20.54 2.55 -11.22
C GLY A 355 21.26 2.62 -9.87
N SER A 356 22.16 3.59 -9.73
CA SER A 356 22.91 3.85 -8.51
C SER A 356 22.02 4.35 -7.35
N THR A 357 21.02 5.18 -7.63
CA THR A 357 20.05 5.62 -6.61
C THR A 357 19.22 4.47 -6.06
N ILE A 358 18.68 3.59 -6.92
CA ILE A 358 17.95 2.40 -6.50
C ILE A 358 18.89 1.42 -5.79
N ALA A 359 20.12 1.27 -6.26
CA ALA A 359 21.13 0.44 -5.60
C ALA A 359 21.46 0.91 -4.17
N LYS A 360 21.53 2.23 -3.93
CA LYS A 360 21.65 2.82 -2.58
C LYS A 360 20.48 2.42 -1.67
N ILE A 361 19.24 2.65 -2.12
CA ILE A 361 18.02 2.28 -1.38
C ILE A 361 17.99 0.79 -1.03
N VAL A 362 18.26 -0.06 -2.02
CA VAL A 362 18.24 -1.51 -1.86
C VAL A 362 19.33 -1.97 -0.89
N ALA A 363 20.55 -1.42 -0.98
CA ALA A 363 21.63 -1.77 -0.06
C ALA A 363 21.42 -1.25 1.38
N GLU A 364 20.72 -0.13 1.59
CA GLU A 364 20.26 0.30 2.92
C GLU A 364 19.26 -0.71 3.52
N ASN A 365 18.30 -1.17 2.72
CA ASN A 365 17.23 -2.04 3.17
C ASN A 365 17.67 -3.49 3.35
N THR A 366 18.54 -4.05 2.50
CA THR A 366 19.06 -5.42 2.69
C THR A 366 19.94 -5.55 3.94
N ARG A 367 20.65 -4.48 4.34
CA ARG A 367 21.33 -4.42 5.66
C ARG A 367 20.32 -4.41 6.81
N THR A 368 19.26 -3.64 6.68
CA THR A 368 18.22 -3.48 7.71
C THR A 368 17.38 -4.76 7.88
N HIS A 369 17.05 -5.42 6.78
CA HIS A 369 16.22 -6.63 6.71
C HIS A 369 17.07 -7.87 6.36
N ASN A 370 18.21 -8.02 7.06
CA ASN A 370 19.16 -9.10 6.82
C ASN A 370 18.65 -10.48 7.25
N ASP A 371 17.45 -10.58 7.84
CA ASP A 371 16.71 -11.83 8.07
C ASP A 371 16.07 -12.37 6.77
N ILE A 372 15.63 -11.47 5.88
CA ILE A 372 14.98 -11.79 4.60
C ILE A 372 15.99 -11.77 3.44
N PHE A 373 16.91 -10.81 3.43
CA PHE A 373 17.86 -10.57 2.32
C PHE A 373 19.31 -10.88 2.71
N GLU A 374 20.15 -11.19 1.72
CA GLU A 374 21.60 -11.15 1.89
C GLU A 374 22.06 -9.69 1.97
N GLU A 375 22.95 -9.35 2.92
CA GLU A 375 23.43 -7.96 3.09
C GLU A 375 24.14 -7.43 1.82
N ALA A 376 24.90 -8.29 1.13
CA ALA A 376 25.64 -7.91 -0.06
C ALA A 376 24.71 -7.79 -1.28
N VAL A 377 24.67 -6.60 -1.87
CA VAL A 377 23.92 -6.31 -3.10
C VAL A 377 24.90 -6.21 -4.25
N GLN A 378 24.68 -6.94 -5.34
CA GLN A 378 25.46 -6.73 -6.56
C GLN A 378 24.84 -5.60 -7.38
N MET A 379 25.68 -4.76 -7.98
CA MET A 379 25.28 -3.85 -9.05
C MET A 379 26.14 -4.15 -10.26
N TRP A 380 25.51 -4.60 -11.35
CA TRP A 380 26.22 -4.70 -12.61
C TRP A 380 26.52 -3.31 -13.16
N VAL A 381 27.80 -3.08 -13.43
CA VAL A 381 28.34 -1.86 -14.02
C VAL A 381 28.97 -2.23 -15.35
N PHE A 382 28.56 -1.58 -16.44
CA PHE A 382 29.31 -1.70 -17.69
C PHE A 382 30.70 -1.09 -17.47
N GLU A 383 31.76 -1.87 -17.68
CA GLU A 383 33.11 -1.43 -17.31
C GLU A 383 33.58 -0.29 -18.22
N GLU A 384 33.99 0.80 -17.60
CA GLU A 384 34.46 2.01 -18.27
C GLU A 384 35.75 2.49 -17.61
N ASN A 385 36.65 3.04 -18.41
CA ASN A 385 37.83 3.72 -17.92
C ASN A 385 37.46 5.19 -17.65
N VAL A 386 37.57 5.62 -16.39
CA VAL A 386 37.21 6.97 -15.93
C VAL A 386 38.38 7.69 -15.30
N LEU A 387 38.45 9.00 -15.50
CA LEU A 387 39.30 9.90 -14.72
C LEU A 387 38.44 10.49 -13.59
N ILE A 388 39.00 10.61 -12.39
CA ILE A 388 38.33 11.27 -11.27
C ILE A 388 38.35 12.79 -11.56
N PRO A 389 37.19 13.47 -11.62
CA PRO A 389 37.15 14.90 -11.93
C PRO A 389 37.90 15.74 -10.89
N PRO A 390 38.58 16.85 -11.26
CA PRO A 390 39.30 17.71 -10.31
C PRO A 390 38.43 18.33 -9.20
N ASP A 391 37.13 18.47 -9.45
CA ASP A 391 36.10 18.93 -8.51
C ASP A 391 35.54 17.80 -7.61
N SER A 392 35.94 16.54 -7.81
CA SER A 392 35.57 15.44 -6.94
C SER A 392 36.32 15.49 -5.61
N LYS A 393 35.62 15.22 -4.50
CA LYS A 393 36.22 15.05 -3.15
C LYS A 393 37.24 13.90 -3.06
N HIS A 394 37.27 13.01 -4.07
CA HIS A 394 38.23 11.90 -4.18
C HIS A 394 39.43 12.24 -5.07
N TYR A 395 39.50 13.44 -5.65
CA TYR A 395 40.67 13.89 -6.39
C TYR A 395 41.86 14.09 -5.44
N GLN A 396 43.01 13.51 -5.79
CA GLN A 396 44.28 13.72 -5.10
C GLN A 396 45.33 14.04 -6.16
N ALA A 397 46.18 15.04 -5.91
CA ALA A 397 47.29 15.39 -6.79
C ALA A 397 48.34 14.27 -6.97
N SER A 398 48.25 13.21 -6.16
CA SER A 398 49.06 11.99 -6.22
C SER A 398 48.40 10.81 -6.94
N PHE A 399 47.13 10.91 -7.36
CA PHE A 399 46.56 9.90 -8.25
C PHE A 399 47.18 10.05 -9.64
N PRO A 400 47.48 8.95 -10.34
CA PRO A 400 48.00 9.04 -11.69
C PRO A 400 46.94 9.66 -12.61
N GLU A 401 47.38 10.42 -13.61
CA GLU A 401 46.56 10.90 -14.74
C GLU A 401 46.01 9.76 -15.63
N GLN A 402 46.15 8.51 -15.18
CA GLN A 402 45.76 7.31 -15.90
C GLN A 402 44.29 6.95 -15.59
N PRO A 403 43.47 6.67 -16.61
CA PRO A 403 42.10 6.20 -16.41
C PRO A 403 42.02 4.94 -15.55
N GLN A 404 41.11 4.94 -14.58
CA GLN A 404 40.85 3.82 -13.67
C GLN A 404 39.54 3.12 -14.05
N LYS A 405 39.42 1.83 -13.74
CA LYS A 405 38.17 1.07 -13.92
C LYS A 405 37.07 1.62 -13.01
N LEU A 406 35.92 1.99 -13.59
CA LEU A 406 34.78 2.53 -12.86
C LEU A 406 34.30 1.59 -11.73
N THR A 407 34.36 0.27 -11.93
CA THR A 407 34.02 -0.69 -10.88
C THR A 407 34.96 -0.62 -9.68
N SER A 408 36.26 -0.39 -9.92
CA SER A 408 37.28 -0.26 -8.88
C SER A 408 37.09 1.05 -8.12
N VAL A 409 36.82 2.15 -8.83
CA VAL A 409 36.48 3.46 -8.23
C VAL A 409 35.24 3.35 -7.33
N ILE A 410 34.14 2.75 -7.82
CA ILE A 410 32.91 2.57 -7.02
C ILE A 410 33.18 1.70 -5.79
N ASN A 411 33.89 0.58 -5.92
CA ASN A 411 34.15 -0.31 -4.79
C ASN A 411 35.14 0.26 -3.76
N SER A 412 36.06 1.16 -4.16
CA SER A 412 37.03 1.79 -3.26
C SER A 412 36.50 3.03 -2.54
N PHE A 413 35.75 3.88 -3.24
CA PHE A 413 35.26 5.15 -2.69
C PHE A 413 33.78 5.13 -2.28
N HIS A 414 33.05 4.07 -2.65
CA HIS A 414 31.61 3.96 -2.53
C HIS A 414 30.89 5.19 -3.13
N GLU A 415 31.30 5.59 -4.33
CA GLU A 415 30.67 6.67 -5.09
C GLU A 415 30.72 6.38 -6.59
N ASN A 416 29.61 6.59 -7.29
CA ASN A 416 29.59 6.53 -8.75
C ASN A 416 29.91 7.91 -9.34
N VAL A 417 31.20 8.25 -9.36
CA VAL A 417 31.73 9.58 -9.73
C VAL A 417 31.30 10.04 -11.14
N LYS A 418 30.89 9.13 -12.02
CA LYS A 418 30.43 9.45 -13.38
C LYS A 418 28.91 9.68 -13.46
N TYR A 419 28.11 8.82 -12.84
CA TYR A 419 26.66 8.82 -13.04
C TYR A 419 25.86 9.35 -11.85
N LEU A 420 26.42 9.37 -10.65
CA LEU A 420 25.79 9.90 -9.43
C LEU A 420 26.86 10.54 -8.51
N PRO A 421 27.55 11.60 -8.98
CA PRO A 421 28.65 12.23 -8.24
C PRO A 421 28.18 12.87 -6.93
N GLY A 422 29.06 12.91 -5.93
CA GLY A 422 28.84 13.49 -4.61
C GLY A 422 28.05 12.60 -3.64
N ILE A 423 27.30 11.61 -4.13
CA ILE A 423 26.47 10.72 -3.31
C ILE A 423 27.27 9.51 -2.82
N THR A 424 27.35 9.35 -1.50
CA THR A 424 27.94 8.16 -0.87
C THR A 424 26.96 6.98 -0.95
N LEU A 425 27.43 5.87 -1.51
CA LEU A 425 26.73 4.59 -1.63
C LEU A 425 27.02 3.71 -0.39
N PRO A 426 26.13 2.77 -0.02
CA PRO A 426 26.37 1.87 1.11
C PRO A 426 27.51 0.88 0.83
N PRO A 427 28.40 0.56 1.80
CA PRO A 427 29.59 -0.27 1.56
C PRO A 427 29.31 -1.77 1.34
N ASN A 428 28.05 -2.19 1.44
CA ASN A 428 27.57 -3.52 1.07
C ASN A 428 27.07 -3.59 -0.39
N LEU A 429 27.10 -2.47 -1.12
CA LEU A 429 26.87 -2.44 -2.55
C LEU A 429 28.19 -2.73 -3.29
N VAL A 430 28.20 -3.78 -4.10
CA VAL A 430 29.37 -4.24 -4.84
C VAL A 430 29.17 -3.99 -6.34
N ALA A 431 30.00 -3.11 -6.91
CA ALA A 431 30.08 -2.92 -8.35
C ALA A 431 30.78 -4.12 -9.02
N ASN A 432 30.12 -4.75 -9.97
CA ASN A 432 30.62 -5.93 -10.67
C ASN A 432 30.60 -5.71 -12.19
N PRO A 433 31.74 -5.87 -12.91
CA PRO A 433 31.78 -5.67 -14.36
C PRO A 433 31.16 -6.83 -15.16
N SER A 434 31.12 -8.02 -14.57
CA SER A 434 30.59 -9.24 -15.20
C SER A 434 29.11 -9.38 -14.87
N ILE A 435 28.25 -9.16 -15.86
CA ILE A 435 26.80 -9.32 -15.66
C ILE A 435 26.43 -10.75 -15.24
N VAL A 436 27.08 -11.76 -15.86
CA VAL A 436 26.87 -13.19 -15.56
C VAL A 436 27.28 -13.54 -14.12
N GLU A 437 28.33 -12.91 -13.59
CA GLU A 437 28.76 -13.12 -12.21
C GLU A 437 27.85 -12.35 -11.22
N ALA A 438 27.46 -11.12 -11.56
CA ALA A 438 26.55 -10.31 -10.75
C ALA A 438 25.21 -11.04 -10.52
N VAL A 439 24.57 -11.54 -11.58
CA VAL A 439 23.26 -12.22 -11.48
C VAL A 439 23.33 -13.65 -10.92
N ARG A 440 24.53 -14.25 -10.81
CA ARG A 440 24.69 -15.62 -10.31
C ARG A 440 24.04 -15.77 -8.93
N ASP A 441 23.27 -16.83 -8.73
CA ASP A 441 22.53 -17.16 -7.50
C ASP A 441 21.55 -16.06 -7.02
N SER A 442 21.27 -15.05 -7.85
CA SER A 442 20.38 -13.94 -7.48
C SER A 442 18.92 -14.37 -7.60
N THR A 443 18.16 -14.20 -6.52
CA THR A 443 16.72 -14.49 -6.51
C THR A 443 15.86 -13.31 -6.93
N ILE A 444 16.39 -12.08 -6.79
CA ILE A 444 15.72 -10.84 -7.17
C ILE A 444 16.63 -10.06 -8.13
N LEU A 445 16.11 -9.72 -9.31
CA LEU A 445 16.79 -8.95 -10.35
C LEU A 445 16.08 -7.61 -10.59
N ILE A 446 16.77 -6.49 -10.38
CA ILE A 446 16.18 -5.15 -10.55
C ILE A 446 16.75 -4.55 -11.83
N PHE A 447 15.95 -4.48 -12.88
CA PHE A 447 16.37 -4.02 -14.21
C PHE A 447 16.24 -2.50 -14.31
N ASN A 448 17.37 -1.80 -14.38
CA ASN A 448 17.41 -0.34 -14.42
C ASN A 448 18.47 0.19 -15.40
N LEU A 449 18.23 -0.07 -16.69
CA LEU A 449 19.07 0.36 -17.80
C LEU A 449 18.23 1.03 -18.89
N PRO A 450 18.83 1.87 -19.75
CA PRO A 450 18.18 2.36 -20.97
C PRO A 450 17.70 1.20 -21.84
N HIS A 451 16.48 1.31 -22.40
CA HIS A 451 15.81 0.19 -23.09
C HIS A 451 16.63 -0.37 -24.27
N GLN A 452 17.43 0.45 -24.95
CA GLN A 452 18.22 0.01 -26.10
C GLN A 452 19.27 -1.06 -25.76
N PHE A 453 19.62 -1.23 -24.49
CA PHE A 453 20.59 -2.24 -24.04
C PHE A 453 19.93 -3.51 -23.48
N ILE A 454 18.61 -3.54 -23.28
CA ILE A 454 17.91 -4.65 -22.61
C ILE A 454 17.98 -5.96 -23.41
N GLY A 455 17.96 -5.86 -24.75
CA GLY A 455 18.23 -6.95 -25.70
C GLY A 455 19.49 -7.74 -25.32
N ASN A 456 20.63 -7.09 -25.54
CA ASN A 456 21.95 -7.68 -25.35
C ASN A 456 22.20 -8.14 -23.91
N VAL A 457 21.62 -7.47 -22.90
CA VAL A 457 21.77 -7.85 -21.49
C VAL A 457 20.96 -9.12 -21.17
N CYS A 458 19.72 -9.22 -21.64
CA CYS A 458 18.91 -10.43 -21.47
C CYS A 458 19.51 -11.63 -22.20
N ASP A 459 20.06 -11.45 -23.40
CA ASP A 459 20.73 -12.54 -24.13
C ASP A 459 21.98 -13.05 -23.40
N GLN A 460 22.78 -12.17 -22.78
CA GLN A 460 23.96 -12.56 -21.99
C GLN A 460 23.62 -13.37 -20.73
N ILE A 461 22.51 -13.05 -20.04
CA ILE A 461 22.13 -13.73 -18.80
C ILE A 461 21.14 -14.88 -18.98
N ARG A 462 20.62 -15.10 -20.20
CA ARG A 462 19.78 -16.25 -20.51
C ARG A 462 20.53 -17.55 -20.14
N GLY A 463 19.90 -18.41 -19.34
CA GLY A 463 20.50 -19.64 -18.84
C GLY A 463 21.51 -19.49 -17.69
N HIS A 464 21.82 -18.26 -17.25
CA HIS A 464 22.79 -17.96 -16.19
C HIS A 464 22.14 -17.45 -14.87
N ILE A 465 20.82 -17.30 -14.85
CA ILE A 465 20.03 -16.88 -13.68
C ILE A 465 19.37 -18.09 -13.00
N LEU A 466 18.95 -17.94 -11.74
CA LEU A 466 18.13 -18.96 -11.08
C LEU A 466 16.76 -19.07 -11.79
N PRO A 467 16.26 -20.28 -12.10
CA PRO A 467 15.02 -20.46 -12.86
C PRO A 467 13.76 -20.01 -12.09
N PHE A 468 13.88 -19.87 -10.77
CA PHE A 468 12.84 -19.34 -9.88
C PHE A 468 13.10 -17.88 -9.46
N ALA A 469 14.07 -17.18 -10.07
CA ALA A 469 14.26 -15.76 -9.82
C ALA A 469 13.02 -14.94 -10.22
N ARG A 470 12.90 -13.75 -9.64
CA ARG A 470 11.87 -12.76 -9.96
C ARG A 470 12.53 -11.41 -10.23
N GLY A 471 11.84 -10.55 -10.96
CA GLY A 471 12.36 -9.24 -11.31
C GLY A 471 11.43 -8.07 -10.98
N ILE A 472 12.01 -6.88 -10.97
CA ILE A 472 11.29 -5.59 -11.05
C ILE A 472 11.95 -4.77 -12.15
N SER A 473 11.17 -4.30 -13.12
CA SER A 473 11.63 -3.34 -14.13
C SER A 473 11.45 -1.91 -13.65
N CYS A 474 12.53 -1.15 -13.57
CA CYS A 474 12.52 0.30 -13.38
C CYS A 474 12.56 1.07 -14.71
N ILE A 475 12.45 0.37 -15.85
CA ILE A 475 12.57 0.93 -17.19
C ILE A 475 11.26 1.64 -17.56
N LYS A 476 11.28 2.97 -17.61
CA LYS A 476 10.14 3.78 -18.07
C LYS A 476 10.05 3.73 -19.60
N GLY A 477 8.90 3.28 -20.10
CA GLY A 477 8.60 3.12 -21.52
C GLY A 477 7.77 1.87 -21.80
N VAL A 478 7.34 1.71 -23.04
CA VAL A 478 6.79 0.48 -23.61
C VAL A 478 7.48 0.24 -24.95
N ASN A 479 7.55 -1.02 -25.40
CA ASN A 479 8.02 -1.35 -26.74
C ASN A 479 6.80 -1.52 -27.63
N VAL A 480 6.54 -0.55 -28.51
CA VAL A 480 5.42 -0.58 -29.44
C VAL A 480 5.88 -1.13 -30.78
N SER A 481 5.26 -2.22 -31.22
CA SER A 481 5.22 -2.59 -32.62
C SER A 481 3.87 -2.21 -33.22
N ASP A 482 3.85 -2.11 -34.54
CA ASP A 482 2.67 -1.96 -35.40
C ASP A 482 1.44 -2.75 -34.91
N ASP A 483 1.67 -4.01 -34.52
CA ASP A 483 0.62 -4.96 -34.15
C ASP A 483 0.40 -5.05 -32.63
N ALA A 484 1.34 -4.58 -31.80
CA ALA A 484 1.31 -4.83 -30.36
C ALA A 484 2.13 -3.84 -29.51
N VAL A 485 1.50 -3.28 -28.46
CA VAL A 485 2.20 -2.63 -27.35
C VAL A 485 2.67 -3.68 -26.35
N SER A 486 3.98 -3.85 -26.17
CA SER A 486 4.57 -4.79 -25.21
C SER A 486 5.21 -4.07 -24.03
N LEU A 487 5.01 -4.56 -22.81
CA LEU A 487 5.63 -3.97 -21.63
C LEU A 487 7.05 -4.49 -21.46
N PHE A 488 7.99 -3.64 -21.00
CA PHE A 488 9.36 -4.11 -20.77
C PHE A 488 9.45 -5.19 -19.68
N SER A 489 8.54 -5.18 -18.70
CA SER A 489 8.39 -6.27 -17.72
C SER A 489 8.10 -7.62 -18.39
N GLU A 490 7.08 -7.68 -19.25
CA GLU A 490 6.72 -8.89 -20.02
C GLU A 490 7.85 -9.30 -20.97
N TRP A 491 8.44 -8.35 -21.70
CA TRP A 491 9.50 -8.61 -22.66
C TRP A 491 10.76 -9.20 -22.00
N ILE A 492 11.15 -8.68 -20.83
CA ILE A 492 12.24 -9.25 -20.02
C ILE A 492 11.85 -10.63 -19.49
N GLY A 493 10.61 -10.78 -19.01
CA GLY A 493 10.09 -12.03 -18.45
C GLY A 493 10.09 -13.17 -19.46
N ASP A 494 9.54 -12.95 -20.66
CA ASP A 494 9.54 -13.91 -21.78
C ASP A 494 10.98 -14.22 -22.24
N GLY A 495 11.85 -13.20 -22.31
CA GLY A 495 13.24 -13.36 -22.73
C GLY A 495 14.11 -14.19 -21.77
N LEU A 496 13.72 -14.29 -20.50
CA LEU A 496 14.48 -14.91 -19.41
C LEU A 496 13.76 -16.07 -18.69
N ASN A 497 12.48 -16.31 -18.98
CA ASN A 497 11.57 -17.22 -18.28
C ASN A 497 11.40 -16.93 -16.77
N ILE A 498 11.26 -15.66 -16.39
CA ILE A 498 10.99 -15.22 -15.01
C ILE A 498 9.82 -14.24 -14.94
N TYR A 499 9.17 -14.13 -13.78
CA TYR A 499 8.14 -13.12 -13.58
C TYR A 499 8.77 -11.79 -13.18
N VAL A 500 8.32 -10.69 -13.79
CA VAL A 500 8.89 -9.35 -13.63
C VAL A 500 7.78 -8.34 -13.38
N GLY A 501 7.82 -7.66 -12.24
CA GLY A 501 6.95 -6.51 -11.93
C GLY A 501 7.48 -5.20 -12.52
N ALA A 502 6.88 -4.07 -12.16
CA ALA A 502 7.26 -2.74 -12.63
C ALA A 502 7.37 -1.72 -11.49
N LEU A 503 8.25 -0.73 -11.63
CA LEU A 503 8.41 0.42 -10.72
C LEU A 503 8.36 1.71 -11.53
N SER A 504 7.41 2.59 -11.19
CA SER A 504 7.31 3.95 -11.73
C SER A 504 6.81 4.93 -10.66
N GLY A 505 6.91 6.24 -10.91
CA GLY A 505 6.56 7.26 -9.93
C GLY A 505 7.22 8.61 -10.17
N ALA A 506 6.80 9.64 -9.43
CA ALA A 506 7.37 10.97 -9.41
C ALA A 506 8.76 10.99 -8.72
N ASN A 507 9.74 10.32 -9.32
CA ASN A 507 10.96 9.88 -8.66
C ASN A 507 12.25 10.39 -9.32
N ILE A 508 12.56 11.69 -9.14
CA ILE A 508 13.80 12.29 -9.68
C ILE A 508 15.01 11.72 -8.94
N ALA A 509 15.86 11.01 -9.69
CA ALA A 509 16.94 10.19 -9.16
C ALA A 509 17.97 10.93 -8.29
N ASN A 510 18.36 12.16 -8.64
CA ASN A 510 19.28 12.99 -7.83
C ASN A 510 18.65 13.44 -6.50
N GLU A 511 17.34 13.69 -6.49
CA GLU A 511 16.64 14.16 -5.28
C GLU A 511 16.50 13.03 -4.26
N ILE A 512 16.19 11.83 -4.76
CA ILE A 512 16.08 10.61 -3.95
C ILE A 512 17.45 10.16 -3.43
N ALA A 513 18.49 10.29 -4.25
CA ALA A 513 19.86 10.02 -3.84
C ALA A 513 20.32 10.97 -2.71
N ALA A 514 19.85 12.21 -2.74
CA ALA A 514 20.01 13.23 -1.69
C ALA A 514 18.96 13.13 -0.57
N GLU A 515 18.22 12.03 -0.49
CA GLU A 515 17.23 11.71 0.57
C GLU A 515 16.10 12.75 0.72
N LYS A 516 15.78 13.50 -0.35
CA LYS A 516 14.56 14.29 -0.40
C LYS A 516 13.34 13.39 -0.47
N TRP A 517 12.32 13.74 0.29
CA TRP A 517 11.07 12.98 0.34
C TRP A 517 10.39 12.91 -1.03
N SER A 518 9.95 11.70 -1.39
CA SER A 518 9.26 11.39 -2.64
C SER A 518 8.50 10.06 -2.52
N GLU A 519 7.67 9.75 -3.53
CA GLU A 519 6.86 8.54 -3.55
C GLU A 519 6.99 7.79 -4.88
N THR A 520 6.87 6.46 -4.84
CA THR A 520 6.85 5.59 -6.02
C THR A 520 5.76 4.52 -5.88
N THR A 521 5.30 4.01 -7.01
CA THR A 521 4.43 2.84 -7.09
C THR A 521 5.22 1.66 -7.63
N ILE A 522 5.10 0.50 -6.97
CA ILE A 522 5.63 -0.78 -7.46
C ILE A 522 4.45 -1.69 -7.72
N ALA A 523 4.34 -2.16 -8.96
CA ALA A 523 3.41 -3.18 -9.36
C ALA A 523 4.07 -4.56 -9.35
N TYR A 524 3.47 -5.50 -8.65
CA TYR A 524 3.87 -6.90 -8.64
C TYR A 524 2.64 -7.75 -8.30
N ASP A 525 2.19 -8.60 -9.21
CA ASP A 525 1.10 -9.55 -8.95
C ASP A 525 1.71 -10.95 -8.73
N PRO A 526 1.75 -11.48 -7.49
CA PRO A 526 2.45 -12.73 -7.21
C PRO A 526 1.89 -13.88 -8.07
N PRO A 527 2.72 -14.56 -8.87
CA PRO A 527 2.22 -15.61 -9.75
C PRO A 527 1.64 -16.75 -8.88
N PRO A 528 0.54 -17.41 -9.30
CA PRO A 528 -0.21 -18.33 -8.42
C PRO A 528 0.63 -19.44 -7.75
N MET A 529 1.71 -19.87 -8.40
CA MET A 529 2.65 -20.88 -7.87
C MET A 529 3.55 -20.41 -6.72
N ASP A 530 3.71 -19.10 -6.52
CA ASP A 530 4.47 -18.53 -5.40
C ASP A 530 3.55 -18.12 -4.24
N SER A 531 2.23 -18.09 -4.47
CA SER A 531 1.22 -17.64 -3.51
C SER A 531 1.00 -18.69 -2.41
N ARG A 532 1.71 -18.55 -1.29
CA ARG A 532 1.60 -19.45 -0.12
C ARG A 532 0.48 -19.05 0.87
N ALA A 533 -0.20 -17.95 0.60
CA ALA A 533 -1.45 -17.54 1.22
C ALA A 533 -2.28 -16.78 0.17
N PRO A 534 -3.63 -16.90 0.16
CA PRO A 534 -4.44 -16.19 -0.82
C PRO A 534 -4.45 -14.69 -0.51
N SER A 535 -3.74 -13.90 -1.31
CA SER A 535 -3.92 -12.45 -1.35
C SER A 535 -5.38 -12.16 -1.76
N PRO A 536 -6.12 -11.30 -1.03
CA PRO A 536 -7.49 -10.99 -1.41
C PRO A 536 -7.48 -10.27 -2.76
N ARG A 537 -8.08 -10.89 -3.78
CA ARG A 537 -8.23 -10.29 -5.11
C ARG A 537 -9.07 -9.03 -5.02
N SER A 538 -8.44 -7.88 -5.25
CA SER A 538 -9.17 -6.65 -5.52
C SER A 538 -9.87 -6.77 -6.87
N GLY A 539 -11.20 -6.79 -6.87
CA GLY A 539 -12.03 -6.53 -8.04
C GLY A 539 -11.85 -7.44 -9.26
N SER A 540 -12.62 -8.53 -9.34
CA SER A 540 -12.98 -9.15 -10.62
C SER A 540 -14.44 -9.63 -10.55
N PRO A 541 -15.21 -9.67 -11.67
CA PRO A 541 -16.62 -10.05 -11.65
C PRO A 541 -16.82 -11.51 -11.21
N LEU A 542 -17.91 -11.78 -10.49
CA LEU A 542 -18.34 -13.14 -10.17
C LEU A 542 -18.80 -13.88 -11.43
N PRO A 543 -18.39 -15.14 -11.66
CA PRO A 543 -19.01 -15.99 -12.67
C PRO A 543 -20.45 -16.33 -12.27
N GLY A 544 -21.35 -16.42 -13.26
CA GLY A 544 -22.74 -16.82 -13.06
C GLY A 544 -22.91 -18.30 -12.65
N PRO A 545 -24.12 -18.71 -12.23
CA PRO A 545 -24.37 -20.04 -11.70
C PRO A 545 -24.41 -21.11 -12.81
N GLY A 546 -23.52 -22.10 -12.73
CA GLY A 546 -23.65 -23.37 -13.46
C GLY A 546 -22.45 -23.76 -14.32
N ILE A 547 -21.36 -24.21 -13.69
CA ILE A 547 -20.38 -25.10 -14.34
C ILE A 547 -20.09 -26.28 -13.40
N VAL A 548 -20.03 -27.47 -14.01
CA VAL A 548 -19.79 -28.78 -13.38
C VAL A 548 -18.40 -28.83 -12.74
N LEU A 549 -18.22 -29.66 -11.70
CA LEU A 549 -16.92 -30.06 -11.17
C LEU A 549 -16.16 -30.93 -12.20
N THR A 550 -15.65 -30.29 -13.25
CA THR A 550 -14.52 -30.78 -14.04
C THR A 550 -13.25 -30.12 -13.55
N GLU A 551 -12.14 -30.84 -13.69
CA GLU A 551 -10.83 -30.56 -13.07
C GLU A 551 -10.43 -29.09 -13.12
N ALA A 552 -10.01 -28.54 -11.96
CA ALA A 552 -9.61 -27.15 -11.85
C ALA A 552 -8.48 -26.84 -12.85
N PRO A 553 -8.65 -25.88 -13.78
CA PRO A 553 -7.66 -25.63 -14.83
C PRO A 553 -6.37 -25.12 -14.17
N ALA A 554 -5.29 -25.88 -14.38
CA ALA A 554 -4.03 -25.70 -13.69
C ALA A 554 -3.49 -24.25 -13.78
N ASN A 555 -2.98 -23.73 -12.66
CA ASN A 555 -1.72 -23.00 -12.45
C ASN A 555 -1.02 -22.19 -13.58
N HIS A 556 -1.72 -21.71 -14.61
CA HIS A 556 -1.12 -20.93 -15.68
C HIS A 556 -1.02 -19.44 -15.31
N HIS A 557 0.19 -18.90 -15.38
CA HIS A 557 0.45 -17.47 -15.26
C HIS A 557 -0.17 -16.70 -16.44
N ARG A 558 -0.77 -15.54 -16.16
CA ARG A 558 -1.37 -14.65 -17.18
C ARG A 558 -0.48 -13.45 -17.45
N ASP A 559 -0.40 -13.04 -18.71
CA ASP A 559 0.25 -11.81 -19.14
C ASP A 559 -0.55 -10.56 -18.70
N ALA A 560 -0.01 -9.37 -18.93
CA ALA A 560 -0.64 -8.12 -18.53
C ALA A 560 -1.87 -7.76 -19.39
N ARG A 561 -2.18 -8.56 -20.43
CA ARG A 561 -3.44 -8.50 -21.19
C ARG A 561 -4.44 -9.58 -20.77
N GLY A 562 -4.17 -10.29 -19.66
CA GLY A 562 -5.02 -11.35 -19.13
C GLY A 562 -4.95 -12.68 -19.89
N ARG A 563 -4.07 -12.82 -20.88
CA ARG A 563 -3.93 -14.03 -21.72
C ARG A 563 -2.99 -15.03 -21.05
N THR A 564 -3.01 -16.30 -21.44
CA THR A 564 -2.01 -17.28 -20.96
C THR A 564 -0.62 -16.84 -21.38
N SER A 565 0.27 -16.61 -20.41
CA SER A 565 1.65 -16.15 -20.67
C SER A 565 2.47 -17.23 -21.35
N LYS A 566 3.41 -16.82 -22.22
CA LYS A 566 4.40 -17.71 -22.85
C LYS A 566 5.51 -18.10 -21.88
N THR A 567 5.77 -17.25 -20.89
CA THR A 567 6.77 -17.46 -19.84
C THR A 567 6.46 -18.70 -19.00
N LYS A 568 7.39 -19.67 -18.98
CA LYS A 568 7.31 -20.86 -18.12
C LYS A 568 7.99 -20.61 -16.79
N LEU A 569 7.22 -20.19 -15.79
CA LEU A 569 7.73 -19.91 -14.45
C LEU A 569 8.07 -21.19 -13.66
N THR A 570 9.19 -21.16 -12.95
CA THR A 570 9.52 -22.16 -11.91
C THR A 570 9.09 -21.63 -10.53
N PRO A 571 8.39 -22.43 -9.69
CA PRO A 571 7.96 -22.00 -8.35
C PRO A 571 9.14 -21.65 -7.42
N LEU A 572 8.95 -20.64 -6.57
CA LEU A 572 9.92 -20.27 -5.53
C LEU A 572 10.07 -21.39 -4.48
N PRO A 573 11.30 -21.89 -4.18
CA PRO A 573 11.49 -22.97 -3.21
C PRO A 573 11.07 -22.61 -1.78
N ALA A 574 10.55 -23.59 -1.03
CA ALA A 574 10.01 -23.40 0.32
C ALA A 574 11.01 -22.83 1.35
N GLN A 575 12.31 -22.97 1.09
CA GLN A 575 13.38 -22.50 1.98
C GLN A 575 13.56 -20.97 1.97
N TYR A 576 13.03 -20.27 0.96
CA TYR A 576 13.07 -18.81 0.86
C TYR A 576 11.78 -18.18 1.41
N PRO A 577 11.84 -16.93 1.92
CA PRO A 577 10.67 -16.07 2.15
C PRO A 577 9.78 -15.95 0.90
N PRO A 578 8.49 -15.60 1.04
CA PRO A 578 7.66 -15.30 -0.11
C PRO A 578 8.12 -14.01 -0.82
N LEU A 579 7.97 -13.99 -2.14
CA LEU A 579 8.17 -12.78 -2.96
C LEU A 579 6.80 -12.17 -3.25
N ASP A 580 6.33 -11.35 -2.32
CA ASP A 580 5.02 -10.69 -2.31
C ASP A 580 5.13 -9.17 -2.10
N HIS A 581 3.99 -8.49 -1.91
CA HIS A 581 3.93 -7.05 -1.67
C HIS A 581 4.70 -6.61 -0.42
N GLU A 582 4.73 -7.40 0.64
CA GLU A 582 5.45 -7.05 1.86
C GLU A 582 6.96 -7.15 1.62
N CYS A 583 7.42 -8.24 0.98
CA CYS A 583 8.82 -8.43 0.63
C CYS A 583 9.37 -7.30 -0.27
N PHE A 584 8.67 -6.94 -1.35
CA PHE A 584 9.11 -5.83 -2.21
C PHE A 584 8.97 -4.47 -1.52
N ARG A 585 7.96 -4.25 -0.67
CA ARG A 585 7.87 -3.03 0.12
C ARG A 585 9.06 -2.89 1.09
N LEU A 586 9.46 -3.96 1.79
CA LEU A 586 10.65 -3.94 2.66
C LEU A 586 11.93 -3.70 1.88
N LEU A 587 12.04 -4.22 0.64
CA LEU A 587 13.22 -4.04 -0.21
C LEU A 587 13.41 -2.59 -0.67
N PHE A 588 12.34 -1.87 -1.00
CA PHE A 588 12.42 -0.54 -1.60
C PHE A 588 12.04 0.63 -0.67
N HIS A 589 11.23 0.43 0.37
CA HIS A 589 10.68 1.55 1.15
C HIS A 589 11.74 2.21 2.06
N ARG A 590 11.80 3.54 2.06
CA ARG A 590 12.60 4.37 2.97
C ARG A 590 11.74 5.51 3.54
N PRO A 591 12.12 6.14 4.66
CA PRO A 591 11.44 7.36 5.15
C PRO A 591 11.42 8.51 4.13
N TYR A 592 12.40 8.58 3.22
CA TYR A 592 12.46 9.54 2.12
C TYR A 592 11.93 9.00 0.77
N PHE A 593 11.58 7.71 0.69
CA PHE A 593 11.12 7.05 -0.53
C PHE A 593 9.92 6.14 -0.20
N HIS A 594 8.74 6.73 -0.25
CA HIS A 594 7.49 6.03 0.04
C HIS A 594 7.13 5.07 -1.10
N VAL A 595 6.78 3.83 -0.74
CA VAL A 595 6.44 2.77 -1.70
C VAL A 595 4.99 2.36 -1.50
N GLN A 596 4.17 2.59 -2.52
CA GLN A 596 2.83 2.05 -2.67
C GLN A 596 2.90 0.77 -3.52
N MET A 597 2.40 -0.35 -3.00
CA MET A 597 2.31 -1.60 -3.75
C MET A 597 0.95 -1.71 -4.45
N VAL A 598 0.93 -2.20 -5.69
CA VAL A 598 -0.27 -2.57 -6.46
C VAL A 598 -0.03 -3.89 -7.21
N SER A 599 -1.09 -4.52 -7.73
CA SER A 599 -0.96 -5.66 -8.67
C SER A 599 -0.92 -5.23 -10.15
N ASP A 600 -1.31 -3.99 -10.47
CA ASP A 600 -1.48 -3.51 -11.84
C ASP A 600 -0.15 -3.16 -12.53
N VAL A 601 0.52 -4.18 -13.08
CA VAL A 601 1.80 -4.05 -13.81
C VAL A 601 1.63 -3.27 -15.11
N ALA A 602 0.48 -3.39 -15.77
CA ALA A 602 0.19 -2.64 -17.00
C ALA A 602 0.06 -1.14 -16.72
N GLY A 603 -0.80 -0.75 -15.77
CA GLY A 603 -1.04 0.64 -15.40
C GLY A 603 0.23 1.37 -14.95
N VAL A 604 1.06 0.75 -14.10
CA VAL A 604 2.33 1.34 -13.66
C VAL A 604 3.33 1.51 -14.82
N SER A 605 3.38 0.54 -15.74
CA SER A 605 4.27 0.60 -16.91
C SER A 605 3.82 1.66 -17.92
N LEU A 606 2.52 1.67 -18.25
CA LEU A 606 1.90 2.62 -19.18
C LEU A 606 1.94 4.05 -18.65
N GLY A 607 1.69 4.25 -17.35
CA GLY A 607 1.80 5.55 -16.68
C GLY A 607 3.18 6.18 -16.87
N GLY A 608 4.25 5.39 -16.66
CA GLY A 608 5.64 5.82 -16.86
C GLY A 608 6.00 6.13 -18.32
N ALA A 609 5.31 5.53 -19.30
CA ALA A 609 5.56 5.70 -20.73
C ALA A 609 4.76 6.87 -21.32
N LEU A 610 3.43 6.80 -21.26
CA LEU A 610 2.50 7.69 -21.97
C LEU A 610 2.55 9.14 -21.46
N LYS A 611 2.87 9.34 -20.17
CA LYS A 611 3.06 10.69 -19.59
C LYS A 611 4.06 11.55 -20.37
N ASN A 612 5.02 10.93 -21.07
CA ASN A 612 6.07 11.64 -21.79
C ASN A 612 5.50 12.35 -23.04
N ILE A 613 4.43 11.83 -23.64
CA ILE A 613 3.70 12.49 -24.74
C ILE A 613 3.00 13.74 -24.18
N VAL A 614 2.28 13.60 -23.07
CA VAL A 614 1.58 14.71 -22.40
C VAL A 614 2.56 15.79 -21.91
N ALA A 615 3.74 15.40 -21.45
CA ALA A 615 4.80 16.33 -21.06
C ALA A 615 5.36 17.16 -22.24
N LEU A 616 5.37 16.63 -23.47
CA LEU A 616 5.67 17.43 -24.66
C LEU A 616 4.56 18.45 -24.92
N ALA A 617 3.29 18.03 -24.88
CA ALA A 617 2.15 18.94 -25.05
C ALA A 617 2.13 20.08 -24.03
N ALA A 618 2.36 19.76 -22.74
CA ALA A 618 2.48 20.75 -21.69
C ALA A 618 3.65 21.73 -21.95
N GLY A 619 4.76 21.25 -22.53
CA GLY A 619 5.90 22.09 -22.91
C GLY A 619 5.58 23.03 -24.07
N PHE A 620 4.85 22.55 -25.08
CA PHE A 620 4.40 23.39 -26.20
C PHE A 620 3.51 24.54 -25.72
N VAL A 621 2.55 24.25 -24.84
CA VAL A 621 1.60 25.22 -24.25
C VAL A 621 2.30 26.25 -23.37
N ASP A 622 3.30 25.82 -22.58
CA ASP A 622 4.12 26.68 -21.72
C ASP A 622 4.97 27.65 -22.56
N GLY A 623 5.63 27.14 -23.62
CA GLY A 623 6.52 27.93 -24.49
C GLY A 623 5.76 28.88 -25.40
N ARG A 624 4.49 28.56 -25.71
CA ARG A 624 3.60 29.46 -26.43
C ARG A 624 3.01 30.58 -25.53
N GLY A 625 3.16 30.47 -24.22
CA GLY A 625 2.73 31.48 -23.24
C GLY A 625 1.24 31.46 -22.88
N TRP A 626 0.55 30.33 -23.03
CA TRP A 626 -0.91 30.23 -22.78
C TRP A 626 -1.30 30.15 -21.29
N GLY A 627 -0.33 29.98 -20.40
CA GLY A 627 -0.52 29.98 -18.94
C GLY A 627 -1.09 28.68 -18.37
N ASP A 628 -1.19 28.65 -17.04
CA ASP A 628 -1.42 27.42 -16.27
C ASP A 628 -2.80 26.77 -16.52
N ASN A 629 -3.82 27.55 -16.88
CA ASN A 629 -5.15 27.01 -17.19
C ASN A 629 -5.12 26.09 -18.43
N ALA A 630 -4.45 26.53 -19.51
CA ALA A 630 -4.29 25.72 -20.71
C ALA A 630 -3.42 24.48 -20.44
N LYS A 631 -2.36 24.65 -19.64
CA LYS A 631 -1.46 23.56 -19.22
C LYS A 631 -2.20 22.50 -18.41
N ALA A 632 -3.04 22.92 -17.46
CA ALA A 632 -3.89 22.04 -16.65
C ALA A 632 -4.94 21.30 -17.50
N ALA A 633 -5.55 21.97 -18.47
CA ALA A 633 -6.48 21.33 -19.42
C ALA A 633 -5.80 20.21 -20.22
N ILE A 634 -4.60 20.47 -20.76
CA ILE A 634 -3.80 19.48 -21.50
C ILE A 634 -3.37 18.32 -20.60
N MET A 635 -2.96 18.58 -19.37
CA MET A 635 -2.65 17.54 -18.39
C MET A 635 -3.87 16.66 -18.07
N ARG A 636 -5.07 17.24 -17.94
CA ARG A 636 -6.32 16.52 -17.71
C ARG A 636 -6.78 15.72 -18.93
N ILE A 637 -6.63 16.24 -20.14
CA ILE A 637 -6.94 15.51 -21.38
C ILE A 637 -5.98 14.32 -21.53
N GLY A 638 -4.68 14.57 -21.40
CA GLY A 638 -3.65 13.55 -21.49
C GLY A 638 -3.78 12.44 -20.44
N LEU A 639 -4.12 12.78 -19.19
CA LEU A 639 -4.40 11.77 -18.15
C LEU A 639 -5.59 10.86 -18.54
N MET A 640 -6.62 11.42 -19.17
CA MET A 640 -7.77 10.63 -19.61
C MET A 640 -7.47 9.78 -20.84
N GLU A 641 -6.63 10.26 -21.78
CA GLU A 641 -6.11 9.43 -22.87
C GLU A 641 -5.21 8.29 -22.36
N MET A 642 -4.39 8.53 -21.32
CA MET A 642 -3.62 7.47 -20.65
C MET A 642 -4.54 6.39 -20.04
N VAL A 643 -5.61 6.79 -19.34
CA VAL A 643 -6.61 5.85 -18.78
C VAL A 643 -7.36 5.09 -19.88
N LYS A 644 -7.74 5.78 -20.97
CA LYS A 644 -8.43 5.18 -22.13
C LYS A 644 -7.56 4.12 -22.79
N PHE A 645 -6.28 4.45 -23.05
CA PHE A 645 -5.29 3.55 -23.65
C PHE A 645 -5.08 2.29 -22.80
N GLY A 646 -4.95 2.46 -21.48
CA GLY A 646 -4.83 1.34 -20.55
C GLY A 646 -6.06 0.41 -20.58
N LYS A 647 -7.27 0.97 -20.59
CA LYS A 647 -8.52 0.19 -20.67
C LYS A 647 -8.67 -0.53 -22.02
N GLU A 648 -8.41 0.16 -23.12
CA GLU A 648 -8.65 -0.37 -24.46
C GLU A 648 -7.69 -1.51 -24.82
N PHE A 649 -6.41 -1.40 -24.45
CA PHE A 649 -5.39 -2.37 -24.85
C PHE A 649 -5.00 -3.39 -23.76
N PHE A 650 -5.35 -3.13 -22.49
CA PHE A 650 -4.98 -3.96 -21.32
C PHE A 650 -6.10 -4.07 -20.26
N GLY A 651 -7.37 -3.83 -20.62
CA GLY A 651 -8.50 -3.71 -19.68
C GLY A 651 -8.82 -4.91 -18.79
N GLU A 652 -8.27 -6.10 -19.07
CA GLU A 652 -8.37 -7.29 -18.20
C GLU A 652 -7.56 -7.15 -16.89
N THR A 653 -6.51 -6.32 -16.87
CA THR A 653 -5.63 -6.15 -15.69
C THR A 653 -5.53 -4.71 -15.20
N VAL A 654 -5.71 -3.74 -16.11
CA VAL A 654 -5.54 -2.31 -15.81
C VAL A 654 -6.64 -1.77 -14.89
N GLN A 655 -6.22 -1.03 -13.87
CA GLN A 655 -7.09 -0.31 -12.94
C GLN A 655 -6.97 1.19 -13.18
N SER A 656 -8.10 1.89 -13.30
CA SER A 656 -8.09 3.36 -13.54
C SER A 656 -7.44 4.13 -12.40
N SER A 657 -7.65 3.67 -11.16
CA SER A 657 -7.02 4.16 -9.94
C SER A 657 -5.49 4.17 -10.02
N THR A 658 -4.87 3.23 -10.75
CA THR A 658 -3.42 3.22 -10.95
C THR A 658 -2.95 4.51 -11.63
N PHE A 659 -3.70 5.06 -12.58
CA PHE A 659 -3.40 6.34 -13.21
C PHE A 659 -3.82 7.54 -12.37
N THR A 660 -4.95 7.48 -11.67
CA THR A 660 -5.56 8.66 -11.01
C THR A 660 -5.20 8.84 -9.53
N GLU A 661 -4.73 7.80 -8.84
CA GLU A 661 -4.52 7.78 -7.39
C GLU A 661 -3.09 7.41 -6.97
N THR A 662 -2.25 6.91 -7.89
CA THR A 662 -0.89 6.44 -7.56
C THR A 662 0.21 7.34 -8.13
N SER A 663 1.40 7.27 -7.52
CA SER A 663 2.58 8.03 -7.96
C SER A 663 2.95 7.76 -9.42
N ALA A 664 2.82 6.51 -9.90
CA ALA A 664 3.14 6.13 -11.28
C ALA A 664 2.25 6.77 -12.36
N GLY A 665 1.08 7.28 -11.98
CA GLY A 665 0.15 7.97 -12.86
C GLY A 665 0.23 9.49 -12.69
N VAL A 666 -0.76 10.04 -11.99
CA VAL A 666 -1.00 11.48 -11.86
C VAL A 666 0.19 12.26 -11.31
N ALA A 667 0.93 11.72 -10.33
CA ALA A 667 2.08 12.44 -9.76
C ALA A 667 3.26 12.52 -10.74
N ASP A 668 3.67 11.39 -11.34
CA ASP A 668 4.76 11.38 -12.32
C ASP A 668 4.40 12.20 -13.56
N LEU A 669 3.12 12.23 -13.95
CA LEU A 669 2.60 13.15 -14.98
C LEU A 669 2.79 14.62 -14.57
N ILE A 670 2.33 15.03 -13.39
CA ILE A 670 2.46 16.41 -12.89
C ILE A 670 3.94 16.83 -12.85
N THR A 671 4.81 16.05 -12.23
CA THR A 671 6.25 16.37 -12.14
C THR A 671 6.90 16.44 -13.52
N SER A 672 6.49 15.58 -14.46
CA SER A 672 7.00 15.60 -15.84
C SER A 672 6.57 16.86 -16.61
N CYS A 673 5.31 17.28 -16.47
CA CYS A 673 4.74 18.47 -17.11
C CYS A 673 5.19 19.79 -16.46
N SER A 674 5.73 19.77 -15.25
CA SER A 674 6.26 20.96 -14.57
C SER A 674 7.77 21.17 -14.78
N GLY A 675 8.55 20.11 -14.98
CA GLY A 675 10.01 20.24 -15.03
C GLY A 675 10.80 19.11 -15.70
N GLY A 676 10.13 18.15 -16.35
CA GLY A 676 10.78 17.02 -17.01
C GLY A 676 11.56 17.41 -18.28
N ARG A 677 12.44 16.51 -18.76
CA ARG A 677 13.25 16.75 -19.97
C ARG A 677 12.39 16.97 -21.23
N ASN A 678 11.35 16.16 -21.41
CA ASN A 678 10.38 16.31 -22.52
C ASN A 678 9.75 17.71 -22.51
N PHE A 679 9.20 18.12 -21.36
CA PHE A 679 8.63 19.45 -21.15
C PHE A 679 9.62 20.59 -21.49
N ARG A 680 10.84 20.56 -20.94
CA ARG A 680 11.84 21.63 -21.18
C ARG A 680 12.25 21.72 -22.66
N CYS A 681 12.40 20.59 -23.34
CA CYS A 681 12.81 20.57 -24.75
C CYS A 681 11.67 21.04 -25.67
N ALA A 682 10.44 20.58 -25.43
CA ALA A 682 9.25 21.04 -26.13
C ALA A 682 9.02 22.55 -25.93
N ARG A 683 9.21 23.06 -24.70
CA ARG A 683 9.13 24.50 -24.43
C ARG A 683 10.17 25.28 -25.23
N LYS A 684 11.44 24.90 -25.11
CA LYS A 684 12.56 25.57 -25.78
C LYS A 684 12.48 25.51 -27.32
N ALA A 685 11.84 24.48 -27.86
CA ALA A 685 11.55 24.37 -29.29
C ALA A 685 10.61 25.50 -29.74
N VAL A 686 9.50 25.71 -29.01
CA VAL A 686 8.56 26.81 -29.25
C VAL A 686 9.19 28.18 -28.97
N ASP A 687 9.87 28.35 -27.83
CA ASP A 687 10.57 29.60 -27.44
C ASP A 687 11.54 30.10 -28.54
N LYS A 688 12.15 29.18 -29.29
CA LYS A 688 13.13 29.46 -30.35
C LYS A 688 12.58 29.36 -31.79
N GLY A 689 11.36 28.87 -31.99
CA GLY A 689 10.82 28.58 -33.32
C GLY A 689 11.58 27.48 -34.09
N ILE A 690 12.09 26.46 -33.40
CA ILE A 690 12.82 25.31 -34.00
C ILE A 690 12.16 23.98 -33.63
N SER A 691 12.55 22.88 -34.28
CA SER A 691 12.01 21.55 -33.97
C SER A 691 12.54 20.99 -32.65
N VAL A 692 11.78 20.07 -32.03
CA VAL A 692 12.22 19.34 -30.83
C VAL A 692 13.46 18.49 -31.12
N ASP A 693 13.60 17.95 -32.33
CA ASP A 693 14.76 17.19 -32.78
C ASP A 693 16.04 18.06 -32.92
N GLU A 694 15.90 19.35 -33.22
CA GLU A 694 17.02 20.30 -33.20
C GLU A 694 17.42 20.67 -31.77
N VAL A 695 16.46 20.85 -30.86
CA VAL A 695 16.74 21.02 -29.43
C VAL A 695 17.45 19.79 -28.87
N GLU A 696 17.01 18.58 -29.23
CA GLU A 696 17.66 17.32 -28.84
C GLU A 696 19.14 17.29 -29.25
N LYS A 697 19.42 17.60 -30.53
CA LYS A 697 20.79 17.63 -31.08
C LYS A 697 21.67 18.69 -30.42
N GLN A 698 21.11 19.86 -30.10
CA GLN A 698 21.84 20.98 -29.48
C GLN A 698 22.13 20.77 -27.99
N ASP A 699 21.15 20.27 -27.22
CA ASP A 699 21.18 20.33 -25.76
C ASP A 699 21.50 19.00 -25.07
N LEU A 700 21.17 17.86 -25.69
CA LEU A 700 21.15 16.58 -24.99
C LEU A 700 22.41 15.71 -25.20
N ASN A 701 23.43 16.24 -25.88
CA ASN A 701 24.75 15.63 -26.03
C ASN A 701 24.70 14.14 -26.45
N GLY A 702 23.81 13.82 -27.40
CA GLY A 702 23.59 12.45 -27.91
C GLY A 702 22.57 11.61 -27.14
N GLN A 703 21.98 12.09 -26.05
CA GLN A 703 20.86 11.43 -25.38
C GLN A 703 19.54 11.67 -26.13
N LYS A 704 18.76 10.62 -26.34
CA LYS A 704 17.43 10.69 -26.96
C LYS A 704 16.32 11.07 -25.97
N LEU A 705 15.37 11.88 -26.43
CA LEU A 705 14.09 12.12 -25.77
C LEU A 705 13.17 10.91 -25.94
N GLN A 706 12.80 10.26 -24.83
CA GLN A 706 11.85 9.15 -24.90
C GLN A 706 10.46 9.59 -25.39
N GLY A 707 10.04 10.82 -25.07
CA GLY A 707 8.68 11.30 -25.40
C GLY A 707 8.40 11.41 -26.89
N THR A 708 9.39 11.80 -27.71
CA THR A 708 9.22 11.89 -29.17
C THR A 708 9.10 10.51 -29.79
N THR A 709 9.99 9.58 -29.41
CA THR A 709 9.93 8.16 -29.79
C THR A 709 8.56 7.55 -29.42
N THR A 710 8.13 7.68 -28.16
CA THR A 710 6.83 7.13 -27.70
C THR A 710 5.64 7.77 -28.42
N ALA A 711 5.69 9.06 -28.76
CA ALA A 711 4.62 9.72 -29.54
C ALA A 711 4.51 9.14 -30.96
N TYR A 712 5.64 8.98 -31.67
CA TYR A 712 5.65 8.39 -33.01
C TYR A 712 5.16 6.94 -33.01
N GLU A 713 5.63 6.15 -32.04
CA GLU A 713 5.29 4.75 -31.85
C GLU A 713 3.79 4.54 -31.54
N VAL A 714 3.27 5.25 -30.52
CA VAL A 714 1.86 5.16 -30.11
C VAL A 714 0.93 5.64 -31.21
N ASN A 715 1.22 6.77 -31.87
CA ASN A 715 0.38 7.23 -32.98
C ASN A 715 0.41 6.25 -34.17
N SER A 716 1.56 5.65 -34.52
CA SER A 716 1.60 4.64 -35.60
C SER A 716 0.76 3.40 -35.28
N PHE A 717 0.78 2.94 -34.03
CA PHE A 717 -0.06 1.84 -33.54
C PHE A 717 -1.57 2.16 -33.57
N LEU A 718 -1.95 3.41 -33.28
CA LEU A 718 -3.33 3.91 -33.33
C LEU A 718 -3.83 4.10 -34.77
N LEU A 719 -3.00 4.66 -35.66
CA LEU A 719 -3.27 4.84 -37.09
C LEU A 719 -3.69 3.53 -37.77
N ARG A 720 -2.96 2.44 -37.53
CA ARG A 720 -3.29 1.11 -38.09
C ARG A 720 -4.61 0.53 -37.61
N ARG A 721 -5.18 1.08 -36.53
CA ARG A 721 -6.46 0.67 -35.95
C ARG A 721 -7.60 1.64 -36.26
N GLY A 722 -7.31 2.74 -36.96
CA GLY A 722 -8.28 3.83 -37.20
C GLY A 722 -8.62 4.65 -35.95
N LEU A 723 -7.80 4.55 -34.89
CA LEU A 723 -8.11 5.12 -33.56
C LEU A 723 -7.49 6.51 -33.32
N GLU A 724 -6.85 7.15 -34.30
CA GLU A 724 -6.21 8.46 -34.09
C GLU A 724 -7.16 9.55 -33.61
N LYS A 725 -8.42 9.51 -34.08
CA LYS A 725 -9.51 10.41 -33.65
C LYS A 725 -9.90 10.21 -32.19
N GLU A 726 -9.73 8.99 -31.67
CA GLU A 726 -10.06 8.61 -30.30
C GLU A 726 -9.00 9.07 -29.27
N TYR A 727 -7.84 9.50 -29.76
CA TYR A 727 -6.69 9.98 -28.97
C TYR A 727 -6.17 11.31 -29.53
N PRO A 728 -6.99 12.38 -29.52
CA PRO A 728 -6.70 13.63 -30.20
C PRO A 728 -5.40 14.30 -29.71
N LEU A 729 -5.09 14.27 -28.41
CA LEU A 729 -3.87 14.89 -27.88
C LEU A 729 -2.62 14.10 -28.29
N PHE A 730 -2.63 12.76 -28.18
CA PHE A 730 -1.49 11.95 -28.63
C PHE A 730 -1.22 12.13 -30.13
N THR A 731 -2.28 12.17 -30.95
CA THR A 731 -2.20 12.44 -32.39
C THR A 731 -1.69 13.85 -32.68
N ALA A 732 -2.20 14.88 -31.98
CA ALA A 732 -1.75 16.27 -32.14
C ALA A 732 -0.26 16.44 -31.81
N VAL A 733 0.24 15.80 -30.74
CA VAL A 733 1.68 15.83 -30.40
C VAL A 733 2.52 15.21 -31.51
N ASN A 734 2.13 14.04 -32.04
CA ASN A 734 2.83 13.41 -33.18
C ASN A 734 2.83 14.32 -34.42
N ASP A 735 1.70 14.94 -34.75
CA ASP A 735 1.58 15.76 -35.96
C ASP A 735 2.35 17.09 -35.84
N ILE A 736 2.45 17.68 -34.65
CA ILE A 736 3.32 18.82 -34.36
C ILE A 736 4.80 18.42 -34.47
N LEU A 737 5.20 17.28 -33.87
CA LEU A 737 6.56 16.77 -33.99
C LEU A 737 6.98 16.47 -35.44
N ARG A 738 6.02 16.10 -36.30
CA ARG A 738 6.22 15.86 -37.74
C ARG A 738 6.08 17.12 -38.60
N GLY A 739 5.77 18.28 -38.03
CA GLY A 739 5.56 19.53 -38.77
C GLY A 739 4.30 19.56 -39.66
N LYS A 740 3.35 18.63 -39.46
CA LYS A 740 2.05 18.63 -40.15
C LYS A 740 1.05 19.64 -39.57
N LYS A 741 1.23 19.97 -38.29
CA LYS A 741 0.39 20.86 -37.48
C LYS A 741 1.26 21.81 -36.67
N GLN A 742 0.69 22.94 -36.29
CA GLN A 742 1.34 23.92 -35.42
C GLN A 742 0.83 23.81 -33.99
N VAL A 743 1.58 24.36 -33.03
CA VAL A 743 1.15 24.41 -31.62
C VAL A 743 -0.19 25.12 -31.46
N ASP A 744 -0.44 26.16 -32.27
CA ASP A 744 -1.69 26.93 -32.25
C ASP A 744 -2.92 26.14 -32.69
N ASP A 745 -2.75 24.97 -33.34
CA ASP A 745 -3.85 24.08 -33.72
C ASP A 745 -4.39 23.27 -32.52
N ILE A 746 -3.62 23.12 -31.42
CA ILE A 746 -3.94 22.22 -30.29
C ILE A 746 -5.38 22.39 -29.79
N PRO A 747 -5.92 23.61 -29.51
CA PRO A 747 -7.26 23.76 -28.95
C PRO A 747 -8.37 23.25 -29.87
N GLN A 748 -8.16 23.31 -31.19
CA GLN A 748 -9.10 22.77 -32.18
C GLN A 748 -8.95 21.25 -32.32
N LEU A 749 -7.71 20.74 -32.27
CA LEU A 749 -7.42 19.31 -32.38
C LEU A 749 -7.92 18.50 -31.18
N VAL A 750 -7.95 19.09 -29.98
CA VAL A 750 -8.41 18.43 -28.74
C VAL A 750 -9.82 18.83 -28.31
N ALA A 751 -10.52 19.64 -29.11
CA ALA A 751 -11.92 19.93 -28.87
C ALA A 751 -12.75 18.65 -29.06
N VAL A 752 -13.52 18.30 -28.03
CA VAL A 752 -14.59 17.30 -28.20
C VAL A 752 -15.67 18.01 -29.02
N VAL A 753 -15.83 17.59 -30.28
CA VAL A 753 -17.06 17.86 -31.02
C VAL A 753 -18.05 16.83 -30.52
N ASP A 754 -19.06 17.28 -29.78
CA ASP A 754 -20.25 16.47 -29.56
C ASP A 754 -20.91 16.30 -30.95
N GLU A 755 -20.86 15.10 -31.52
CA GLU A 755 -21.68 14.75 -32.70
C GLU A 755 -23.12 14.54 -32.21
N ASP A 756 -24.04 15.42 -32.65
CA ASP A 756 -25.48 15.47 -32.30
C ASP A 756 -26.26 14.17 -32.60
#